data_AF-A0A9P5ZM27-F1
#
_entry.id   AF-A0A9P5ZM27-F1
#
_cell.length_a   1.000
_cell.length_b   1.000
_cell.length_c   1.000
_cell.angle_alpha   90.00
_cell.angle_beta   90.00
_cell.angle_gamma   90.00
#
_symmetry.space_group_name_H-M   'P 1'
#
loop_
_entity.id
_entity.type
_entity.pdbx_description
1 polymer ?
#
loop_
_entity_poly.entity_id
_entity_poly.type
_entity_poly.pdbx_seq_one_letter_code
_entity_poly.pdbx_strand_id
1 'polypeptide(L)'
;MFTFDVLEDFRLANLECKTSAYQYYQLLRRKTEPLAPQKLKWGGRNKTRESDGNTISEVRTAELAPFCPCCPQPGVNLPDNWKEDQNKWVYRRTLMADGNFKADHIRKSTGDKDVWLSPGSSMLPHREEYTEFLRAAENIKTKAPCENSFRAIENTLLYAKTCDINGIVAITCLQHGCFAPGSVADLYRGEQQKNVDWVLLQSLKYSNMDPEQGLLFFYDIACQYSVHFQRRIGRRLPVGLDTDFAIGQFHVHGHKEKCLFRFSSMFIPQSGVVIGEILESLWANLNAVTLAMRTATLAHRAEMLDDHICDSNHKKALNIVRMLCKRYVLANKRAADAEDTRDEIAECVSTRNITAWTNAVVEAENTRYIDLSVMDIYGMSASYEDHLAVPAEDELLNGEYQWHVLCWAKRALKNSRADEARQIANLREKISKGISDIALQSRVLGIDGSDIRNVDPLASLTETEPLPGDALFSNLNDFEPPDNEIDVDDEESSDEADVPTVLTAAVASPPLAEHPTTASLSHTGAHLHAENIIIPLPSTVPQCALQLRSHELGLRECQADALLKLLREIIAKKSMLYSHTLRGAGRQLIKTRSCDQINTLNKKRSDLVYAYARCRHTMMTLKADDTILRKFKELSKADIKSNTYVHVGRDDESAPAALQESNRVLYLKSRALASRWREELLLVKYEMEWTVRYFKHNHDVWVDWSSDSSPGAKAYARRKAAQYLQQAQVAEGEFIKYNRAQLHLVT
;
A
#
# COMPACT_ATOMS: atom_id res chain seq x y z
N MET A 1 -8.56 -48.21 22.12
CA MET A 1 -8.32 -47.12 23.09
C MET A 1 -7.20 -46.28 22.50
N PHE A 2 -7.39 -44.97 22.32
CA PHE A 2 -6.32 -44.09 21.81
C PHE A 2 -5.57 -43.50 23.01
N THR A 3 -4.24 -43.40 22.92
CA THR A 3 -3.41 -42.74 23.93
C THR A 3 -3.46 -41.23 23.75
N PHE A 4 -3.06 -40.47 24.78
CA PHE A 4 -2.92 -39.00 24.68
C PHE A 4 -1.95 -38.60 23.57
N ASP A 5 -0.86 -39.37 23.37
CA ASP A 5 0.13 -39.13 22.31
C ASP A 5 -0.50 -39.19 20.91
N VAL A 6 -1.42 -40.13 20.66
CA VAL A 6 -2.12 -40.22 19.37
C VAL A 6 -3.07 -39.05 19.16
N LEU A 7 -3.70 -38.55 20.23
CA LEU A 7 -4.59 -37.39 20.15
C LEU A 7 -3.80 -36.10 19.88
N GLU A 8 -2.62 -35.94 20.50
CA GLU A 8 -1.75 -34.79 20.25
C GLU A 8 -1.15 -34.84 18.84
N ASP A 9 -0.70 -36.02 18.38
CA ASP A 9 -0.20 -36.20 17.01
C ASP A 9 -1.30 -35.92 15.98
N PHE A 10 -2.54 -36.36 16.21
CA PHE A 10 -3.67 -35.98 15.36
C PHE A 10 -3.91 -34.47 15.35
N ARG A 11 -3.94 -33.85 16.54
CA ARG A 11 -4.18 -32.41 16.67
C ARG A 11 -3.13 -31.61 15.90
N LEU A 12 -1.84 -31.95 16.04
CA LEU A 12 -0.76 -31.30 15.28
C LEU A 12 -0.87 -31.57 13.78
N ALA A 13 -1.17 -32.80 13.36
CA ALA A 13 -1.41 -33.13 11.95
C ALA A 13 -2.60 -32.37 11.35
N ASN A 14 -3.60 -32.03 12.17
CA ASN A 14 -4.72 -31.19 11.76
C ASN A 14 -4.33 -29.70 11.70
N LEU A 15 -3.62 -29.19 12.70
CA LEU A 15 -3.19 -27.78 12.74
C LEU A 15 -2.21 -27.44 11.62
N GLU A 16 -1.20 -28.28 11.39
CA GLU A 16 -0.16 -28.05 10.39
C GLU A 16 -0.59 -28.51 8.99
N CYS A 17 -0.98 -29.78 8.86
CA CYS A 17 -1.22 -30.38 7.54
C CYS A 17 -2.69 -30.33 7.10
N LYS A 18 -3.56 -29.72 7.91
CA LYS A 18 -5.03 -29.68 7.69
C LYS A 18 -5.65 -31.06 7.55
N THR A 19 -5.01 -32.06 8.17
CA THR A 19 -5.41 -33.46 8.08
C THR A 19 -6.75 -33.65 8.76
N SER A 20 -7.77 -34.08 8.01
CA SER A 20 -9.05 -34.48 8.59
C SER A 20 -8.90 -35.74 9.44
N ALA A 21 -9.80 -35.94 10.40
CA ALA A 21 -9.83 -37.16 11.20
C ALA A 21 -9.89 -38.44 10.33
N TYR A 22 -10.59 -38.38 9.20
CA TYR A 22 -10.63 -39.48 8.24
C TYR A 22 -9.26 -39.76 7.61
N GLN A 23 -8.57 -38.73 7.13
CA GLN A 23 -7.23 -38.88 6.53
C GLN A 23 -6.22 -39.41 7.57
N TYR A 24 -6.26 -38.88 8.79
CA TYR A 24 -5.37 -39.31 9.87
C TYR A 24 -5.67 -40.76 10.29
N TYR A 25 -6.95 -41.15 10.36
CA TYR A 25 -7.34 -42.53 10.56
C TYR A 25 -6.79 -43.45 9.47
N GLN A 26 -6.90 -43.07 8.18
CA GLN A 26 -6.33 -43.86 7.08
C GLN A 26 -4.80 -43.94 7.17
N LEU A 27 -4.12 -42.88 7.61
CA LEU A 27 -2.68 -42.89 7.87
C LEU A 27 -2.31 -43.91 8.96
N LEU A 28 -2.99 -43.84 10.12
CA LEU A 28 -2.77 -44.78 11.22
C LEU A 28 -3.00 -46.22 10.75
N ARG A 29 -4.09 -46.48 10.02
CA ARG A 29 -4.37 -47.82 9.47
C ARG A 29 -3.25 -48.33 8.57
N ARG A 30 -2.72 -47.49 7.68
CA ARG A 30 -1.61 -47.89 6.79
C ARG A 30 -0.32 -48.14 7.57
N LYS A 31 -0.09 -47.40 8.66
CA LYS A 31 1.07 -47.62 9.55
C LYS A 31 0.94 -48.91 10.37
N THR A 32 -0.27 -49.27 10.83
CA THR A 32 -0.48 -50.41 11.73
C THR A 32 -0.81 -51.71 11.00
N GLU A 33 -1.54 -51.66 9.89
CA GLU A 33 -1.97 -52.83 9.10
C GLU A 33 -1.76 -52.57 7.60
N PRO A 34 -0.51 -52.59 7.11
CA PRO A 34 -0.19 -52.27 5.72
C PRO A 34 -0.76 -53.26 4.68
N LEU A 35 -1.15 -54.47 5.10
CA LEU A 35 -1.51 -55.58 4.20
C LEU A 35 -2.99 -56.01 4.21
N ALA A 36 -3.85 -55.46 5.08
CA ALA A 36 -5.25 -55.90 5.19
C ALA A 36 -6.22 -54.77 5.59
N PRO A 37 -6.79 -54.01 4.64
CA PRO A 37 -7.61 -52.85 4.96
C PRO A 37 -9.07 -53.21 5.32
N GLN A 38 -9.32 -53.97 6.40
CA GLN A 38 -10.70 -54.20 6.89
C GLN A 38 -11.19 -53.15 7.91
N LYS A 39 -12.52 -52.99 8.00
CA LYS A 39 -13.19 -51.87 8.69
C LYS A 39 -13.07 -51.97 10.21
N LEU A 40 -12.31 -51.07 10.83
CA LEU A 40 -12.57 -50.63 12.21
C LEU A 40 -13.51 -49.40 12.17
N LYS A 41 -14.49 -49.35 13.07
CA LYS A 41 -15.40 -48.20 13.20
C LYS A 41 -14.70 -47.11 14.04
N TRP A 42 -14.51 -45.93 13.46
CA TRP A 42 -14.04 -44.75 14.18
C TRP A 42 -15.22 -44.09 14.91
N GLY A 43 -15.14 -43.99 16.23
CA GLY A 43 -16.00 -43.13 17.04
C GLY A 43 -15.16 -41.95 17.50
N GLY A 44 -15.38 -40.77 16.89
CA GLY A 44 -14.64 -39.56 17.24
C GLY A 44 -14.82 -39.22 18.73
N ARG A 45 -13.72 -39.19 19.48
CA ARG A 45 -13.62 -38.40 20.71
C ARG A 45 -12.73 -37.20 20.40
N ASN A 46 -13.30 -36.01 20.44
CA ASN A 46 -12.51 -34.78 20.51
C ASN A 46 -11.97 -34.63 21.95
N LYS A 47 -10.73 -34.14 22.05
CA LYS A 47 -10.09 -33.50 23.20
C LYS A 47 -10.48 -34.01 24.59
N THR A 48 -9.72 -34.97 25.11
CA THR A 48 -9.39 -34.95 26.55
C THR A 48 -8.21 -34.00 26.72
N ARG A 49 -8.50 -32.73 26.96
CA ARG A 49 -7.52 -31.82 27.56
C ARG A 49 -7.40 -32.21 29.03
N GLU A 50 -6.16 -32.44 29.47
CA GLU A 50 -5.77 -32.59 30.86
C GLU A 50 -6.35 -31.42 31.67
N SER A 51 -7.46 -31.70 32.36
CA SER A 51 -7.86 -30.98 33.56
C SER A 51 -7.68 -31.96 34.69
N ASP A 52 -6.79 -31.62 35.62
CA ASP A 52 -6.79 -32.23 36.94
C ASP A 52 -8.21 -32.16 37.48
N GLY A 53 -8.85 -33.31 37.70
CA GLY A 53 -9.87 -33.53 38.74
C GLY A 53 -11.11 -32.63 38.83
N ASN A 54 -11.19 -31.54 38.07
CA ASN A 54 -12.26 -30.57 38.10
C ASN A 54 -13.14 -30.82 36.88
N THR A 55 -14.42 -30.89 37.16
CA THR A 55 -15.44 -31.08 36.13
C THR A 55 -15.34 -29.90 35.15
N ILE A 56 -15.39 -30.18 33.85
CA ILE A 56 -15.39 -29.21 32.71
C ILE A 56 -16.31 -27.98 32.92
N SER A 57 -17.23 -28.03 33.89
CA SER A 57 -18.13 -26.97 34.34
C SER A 57 -17.49 -25.73 34.98
N GLU A 58 -16.16 -25.64 35.14
CA GLU A 58 -15.52 -24.52 35.87
C GLU A 58 -14.75 -23.51 35.00
N VAL A 59 -14.57 -23.76 33.70
CA VAL A 59 -13.83 -22.84 32.81
C VAL A 59 -14.68 -21.62 32.46
N ARG A 60 -14.15 -20.42 32.68
CA ARG A 60 -14.84 -19.14 32.40
C ARG A 60 -14.80 -18.81 30.91
N THR A 61 -15.72 -17.95 30.49
CA THR A 61 -15.79 -17.44 29.11
C THR A 61 -14.46 -16.79 28.70
N ALA A 62 -13.96 -17.18 27.53
CA ALA A 62 -12.70 -16.74 26.92
C ALA A 62 -11.40 -17.00 27.72
N GLU A 63 -11.45 -17.74 28.82
CA GLU A 63 -10.28 -17.99 29.69
C GLU A 63 -9.16 -18.77 28.98
N LEU A 64 -9.50 -19.61 28.00
CA LEU A 64 -8.54 -20.44 27.28
C LEU A 64 -7.96 -19.76 26.02
N ALA A 65 -8.39 -18.53 25.71
CA ALA A 65 -7.95 -17.80 24.53
C ALA A 65 -6.60 -17.11 24.78
N PRO A 66 -5.49 -17.53 24.14
CA PRO A 66 -4.22 -16.82 24.26
C PRO A 66 -4.34 -15.46 23.57
N PHE A 67 -3.82 -14.41 24.21
CA PHE A 67 -3.80 -13.07 23.63
C PHE A 67 -2.37 -12.60 23.27
N CYS A 68 -2.27 -11.40 22.72
CA CYS A 68 -1.05 -10.87 22.12
C CYS A 68 -0.01 -10.47 23.17
N PRO A 69 1.25 -10.93 23.08
CA PRO A 69 2.33 -10.52 23.99
C PRO A 69 2.64 -9.02 23.96
N CYS A 70 2.46 -8.39 22.78
CA CYS A 70 2.77 -6.97 22.56
C CYS A 70 1.61 -6.04 22.87
N CYS A 71 0.39 -6.54 23.11
CA CYS A 71 -0.71 -5.63 23.40
C CYS A 71 -0.56 -5.11 24.85
N PRO A 72 -0.60 -3.78 25.10
CA PRO A 72 -0.58 -3.20 26.44
C PRO A 72 -1.75 -3.69 27.34
N GLN A 73 -1.46 -4.57 28.28
CA GLN A 73 -2.42 -5.24 29.16
C GLN A 73 -2.13 -4.86 30.63
N PRO A 74 -2.96 -4.01 31.25
CA PRO A 74 -2.85 -3.69 32.68
C PRO A 74 -2.83 -4.96 33.54
N GLY A 75 -1.91 -5.02 34.51
CA GLY A 75 -1.72 -6.17 35.39
C GLY A 75 -1.00 -7.37 34.77
N VAL A 76 -0.65 -7.32 33.48
CA VAL A 76 0.05 -8.39 32.76
C VAL A 76 1.44 -7.93 32.32
N ASN A 77 1.51 -6.93 31.44
CA ASN A 77 2.76 -6.50 30.82
C ASN A 77 3.01 -4.98 30.87
N LEU A 78 2.14 -4.24 31.56
CA LEU A 78 2.32 -2.82 31.83
C LEU A 78 2.95 -2.57 33.21
N PRO A 79 3.76 -1.52 33.38
CA PRO A 79 4.18 -1.07 34.71
C PRO A 79 2.99 -0.53 35.51
N ASP A 80 3.01 -0.60 36.84
CA ASP A 80 1.90 -0.12 37.67
C ASP A 80 1.60 1.38 37.47
N ASN A 81 2.64 2.18 37.21
CA ASN A 81 2.53 3.62 36.97
C ASN A 81 2.34 3.99 35.49
N TRP A 82 1.91 3.06 34.62
CA TRP A 82 1.70 3.33 33.19
C TRP A 82 0.79 4.52 32.90
N LYS A 83 -0.14 4.84 33.82
CA LYS A 83 -1.07 5.98 33.69
C LYS A 83 -0.38 7.34 33.81
N GLU A 84 0.81 7.38 34.37
CA GLU A 84 1.63 8.59 34.60
C GLU A 84 2.67 8.83 33.49
N ASP A 85 2.78 7.92 32.52
CA ASP A 85 3.72 8.05 31.41
C ASP A 85 3.39 9.28 30.55
N GLN A 86 4.42 10.05 30.19
CA GLN A 86 4.29 11.20 29.29
C GLN A 86 3.78 10.78 27.90
N ASN A 87 4.06 9.54 27.48
CA ASN A 87 3.65 8.96 26.22
C ASN A 87 2.39 8.08 26.37
N LYS A 88 1.45 8.45 27.27
CA LYS A 88 0.23 7.66 27.56
C LYS A 88 -0.50 7.14 26.31
N TRP A 89 -0.45 7.87 25.20
CA TRP A 89 -1.04 7.48 23.92
C TRP A 89 -0.54 6.11 23.40
N VAL A 90 0.68 5.69 23.72
CA VAL A 90 1.24 4.39 23.27
C VAL A 90 0.43 3.21 23.83
N TYR A 91 -0.23 3.38 24.97
CA TYR A 91 -1.05 2.33 25.59
C TYR A 91 -2.42 2.16 24.92
N ARG A 92 -2.76 3.01 23.95
CA ARG A 92 -4.04 2.98 23.26
C ARG A 92 -4.28 1.65 22.57
N ARG A 93 -5.48 1.12 22.75
CA ARG A 93 -5.84 -0.18 22.20
C ARG A 93 -6.26 -0.03 20.74
N THR A 94 -5.57 -0.71 19.84
CA THR A 94 -5.89 -0.77 18.41
C THR A 94 -6.50 -2.12 18.05
N LEU A 95 -7.75 -2.12 17.58
CA LEU A 95 -8.49 -3.32 17.22
C LEU A 95 -9.07 -3.19 15.81
N MET A 96 -9.11 -4.28 15.08
CA MET A 96 -9.70 -4.35 13.73
C MET A 96 -10.81 -5.39 13.68
N ALA A 97 -11.92 -5.07 13.03
CA ALA A 97 -12.99 -6.01 12.73
C ALA A 97 -13.11 -6.28 11.23
N ASP A 98 -13.38 -7.54 10.89
CA ASP A 98 -13.71 -7.97 9.52
C ASP A 98 -14.54 -9.27 9.51
N GLY A 99 -15.29 -9.50 8.43
CA GLY A 99 -16.18 -10.63 8.20
C GLY A 99 -15.67 -11.62 7.16
N ASN A 100 -15.55 -12.90 7.53
CA ASN A 100 -15.21 -14.00 6.63
C ASN A 100 -16.44 -14.83 6.23
N PHE A 101 -16.92 -14.65 5.00
CA PHE A 101 -18.06 -15.37 4.42
C PHE A 101 -17.73 -16.75 3.83
N LYS A 102 -16.45 -17.12 3.73
CA LYS A 102 -16.05 -18.49 3.31
C LYS A 102 -16.18 -19.50 4.46
N ALA A 103 -16.32 -19.04 5.70
CA ALA A 103 -16.56 -19.86 6.88
C ALA A 103 -18.06 -20.19 7.07
N ASP A 104 -18.79 -20.46 5.97
CA ASP A 104 -20.21 -20.80 6.01
C ASP A 104 -20.45 -22.21 6.57
N HIS A 105 -21.70 -22.50 6.92
CA HIS A 105 -22.11 -23.82 7.41
C HIS A 105 -23.45 -24.22 6.80
N ILE A 106 -23.55 -25.48 6.36
CA ILE A 106 -24.75 -26.07 5.78
C ILE A 106 -25.58 -26.70 6.88
N ARG A 107 -26.87 -26.36 6.90
CA ARG A 107 -27.82 -26.91 7.86
C ARG A 107 -27.88 -28.43 7.79
N LYS A 108 -27.75 -29.10 8.94
CA LYS A 108 -27.88 -30.56 9.05
C LYS A 108 -29.32 -30.96 9.39
N SER A 109 -29.77 -32.07 8.81
CA SER A 109 -31.12 -32.63 9.05
C SER A 109 -31.23 -33.41 10.36
N THR A 110 -30.11 -33.91 10.86
CA THR A 110 -30.01 -34.56 12.17
C THR A 110 -30.05 -33.48 13.24
N GLY A 111 -31.15 -33.40 13.99
CA GLY A 111 -31.37 -32.41 15.05
C GLY A 111 -30.29 -32.38 16.14
N ASP A 112 -30.43 -31.39 17.03
CA ASP A 112 -29.52 -30.83 18.04
C ASP A 112 -28.94 -31.83 19.08
N LYS A 113 -28.34 -32.94 18.64
CA LYS A 113 -27.62 -33.91 19.50
C LYS A 113 -26.13 -33.59 19.59
N ASP A 114 -25.78 -32.32 19.48
CA ASP A 114 -24.39 -31.87 19.53
C ASP A 114 -23.89 -31.85 20.98
N VAL A 115 -22.71 -32.43 21.21
CA VAL A 115 -22.03 -32.39 22.50
C VAL A 115 -20.97 -31.31 22.44
N TRP A 116 -21.11 -30.28 23.28
CA TRP A 116 -20.17 -29.18 23.39
C TRP A 116 -19.18 -29.46 24.52
N LEU A 117 -17.88 -29.44 24.24
CA LEU A 117 -16.87 -29.73 25.27
C LEU A 117 -16.60 -28.53 26.17
N SER A 118 -16.49 -27.32 25.62
CA SER A 118 -16.17 -26.12 26.42
C SER A 118 -16.75 -24.86 25.77
N PRO A 119 -18.09 -24.76 25.67
CA PRO A 119 -18.75 -23.69 24.92
C PRO A 119 -18.40 -22.32 25.52
N GLY A 120 -17.95 -21.38 24.68
CA GLY A 120 -17.60 -20.03 25.14
C GLY A 120 -16.23 -19.89 25.80
N SER A 121 -15.50 -20.97 26.05
CA SER A 121 -14.24 -20.93 26.82
C SER A 121 -13.06 -20.27 26.09
N SER A 122 -13.18 -19.96 24.79
CA SER A 122 -12.07 -19.48 23.95
C SER A 122 -12.48 -18.29 23.07
N MET A 123 -12.37 -18.38 21.74
CA MET A 123 -12.57 -17.27 20.81
C MET A 123 -14.04 -17.13 20.42
N LEU A 124 -14.73 -18.26 20.25
CA LEU A 124 -16.17 -18.28 19.97
C LEU A 124 -17.00 -18.17 21.25
N PRO A 125 -18.16 -17.47 21.21
CA PRO A 125 -19.01 -17.26 22.38
C PRO A 125 -19.83 -18.49 22.74
N HIS A 126 -20.39 -18.45 23.95
CA HIS A 126 -21.51 -19.32 24.28
C HIS A 126 -22.71 -18.98 23.37
N ARG A 127 -23.24 -19.99 22.66
CA ARG A 127 -24.25 -19.80 21.61
C ARG A 127 -25.52 -19.12 22.12
N GLU A 128 -25.96 -19.49 23.32
CA GLU A 128 -27.20 -18.95 23.91
C GLU A 128 -27.06 -17.47 24.27
N GLU A 129 -25.94 -17.08 24.89
CA GLU A 129 -25.65 -15.70 25.27
C GLU A 129 -25.59 -14.80 24.03
N TYR A 130 -24.88 -15.25 23.00
CA TYR A 130 -24.80 -14.52 21.74
C TYR A 130 -26.16 -14.40 21.07
N THR A 131 -26.95 -15.48 21.07
CA THR A 131 -28.31 -15.45 20.49
C THR A 131 -29.23 -14.48 21.25
N GLU A 132 -29.15 -14.46 22.58
CA GLU A 132 -29.90 -13.52 23.42
C GLU A 132 -29.50 -12.07 23.13
N PHE A 133 -28.20 -11.79 23.06
CA PHE A 133 -27.70 -10.48 22.66
C PHE A 133 -28.25 -10.06 21.29
N LEU A 134 -28.19 -10.94 20.30
CA LEU A 134 -28.68 -10.64 18.95
C LEU A 134 -30.19 -10.38 18.89
N ARG A 135 -30.99 -10.94 19.80
CA ARG A 135 -32.43 -10.67 19.93
C ARG A 135 -32.69 -9.30 20.55
N ALA A 136 -31.88 -8.91 21.54
CA ALA A 136 -32.01 -7.65 22.25
C ALA A 136 -31.33 -6.45 21.55
N ALA A 137 -30.34 -6.70 20.70
CA ALA A 137 -29.54 -5.67 20.06
C ALA A 137 -30.33 -4.88 19.00
N GLU A 138 -30.18 -3.55 19.03
CA GLU A 138 -30.73 -2.65 18.03
C GLU A 138 -30.00 -2.85 16.68
N ASN A 139 -30.75 -2.90 15.58
CA ASN A 139 -30.18 -2.99 14.23
C ASN A 139 -30.60 -1.77 13.41
N ILE A 140 -29.73 -0.77 13.36
CA ILE A 140 -29.96 0.48 12.62
C ILE A 140 -29.19 0.42 11.30
N LYS A 141 -29.91 0.33 10.19
CA LYS A 141 -29.29 0.49 8.88
C LYS A 141 -28.93 1.96 8.69
N THR A 142 -27.65 2.25 8.60
CA THR A 142 -27.15 3.60 8.32
C THR A 142 -26.91 3.70 6.82
N LYS A 143 -27.48 4.70 6.16
CA LYS A 143 -27.09 5.03 4.78
C LYS A 143 -25.69 5.66 4.86
N ALA A 144 -24.73 5.10 4.14
CA ALA A 144 -23.35 5.57 4.21
C ALA A 144 -23.26 7.11 4.00
N PRO A 145 -22.62 7.89 4.89
CA PRO A 145 -22.31 9.30 4.63
C PRO A 145 -21.42 9.48 3.38
N CYS A 146 -20.76 8.40 2.97
CA CYS A 146 -20.02 8.23 1.75
C CYS A 146 -20.68 7.17 0.85
N GLU A 147 -21.71 7.55 0.10
CA GLU A 147 -22.26 6.66 -0.95
C GLU A 147 -21.24 6.43 -2.08
N ASN A 148 -20.53 5.31 -2.00
CA ASN A 148 -20.17 4.45 -3.11
C ASN A 148 -20.69 3.05 -2.73
N SER A 149 -21.77 2.62 -3.36
CA SER A 149 -22.55 1.46 -2.90
C SER A 149 -21.85 0.12 -3.18
N PHE A 150 -21.37 -0.59 -2.15
CA PHE A 150 -21.11 -2.05 -2.19
C PHE A 150 -22.41 -2.89 -2.17
N ARG A 151 -23.48 -2.39 -2.81
CA ARG A 151 -24.84 -2.97 -2.77
C ARG A 151 -24.97 -4.35 -3.42
N ALA A 152 -23.97 -4.78 -4.21
CA ALA A 152 -24.02 -6.06 -4.92
C ALA A 152 -23.75 -7.27 -4.01
N ILE A 153 -23.01 -7.09 -2.91
CA ILE A 153 -22.60 -8.20 -2.02
C ILE A 153 -23.69 -8.50 -0.97
N GLU A 154 -24.31 -7.46 -0.40
CA GLU A 154 -25.35 -7.61 0.63
C GLU A 154 -26.55 -8.46 0.16
N ASN A 155 -26.97 -8.31 -1.11
CA ASN A 155 -28.15 -9.02 -1.62
C ASN A 155 -27.91 -10.49 -1.96
N THR A 156 -26.66 -10.93 -2.17
CA THR A 156 -26.37 -12.31 -2.56
C THR A 156 -26.24 -13.23 -1.33
N LEU A 157 -25.71 -12.71 -0.22
CA LEU A 157 -25.46 -13.47 1.02
C LEU A 157 -26.71 -13.70 1.88
N LEU A 158 -27.74 -12.86 1.71
CA LEU A 158 -28.99 -12.95 2.49
C LEU A 158 -29.86 -14.18 2.15
N TYR A 159 -29.56 -14.92 1.07
CA TYR A 159 -30.51 -15.90 0.48
C TYR A 159 -29.99 -17.32 0.27
N ALA A 160 -28.83 -17.72 0.80
CA ALA A 160 -28.43 -19.13 0.77
C ALA A 160 -29.31 -19.96 1.73
N LYS A 161 -30.52 -20.35 1.29
CA LYS A 161 -31.53 -21.10 2.07
C LYS A 161 -31.00 -22.41 2.69
N THR A 162 -29.89 -22.93 2.17
CA THR A 162 -29.22 -24.15 2.62
C THR A 162 -28.31 -23.95 3.83
N CYS A 163 -27.81 -22.73 4.04
CA CYS A 163 -26.88 -22.43 5.12
C CYS A 163 -27.63 -21.93 6.36
N ASP A 164 -27.22 -22.40 7.54
CA ASP A 164 -27.66 -21.86 8.83
C ASP A 164 -26.67 -20.81 9.40
N ILE A 165 -25.41 -20.84 8.96
CA ILE A 165 -24.40 -19.79 9.20
C ILE A 165 -23.84 -19.34 7.84
N ASN A 166 -23.81 -18.01 7.61
CA ASN A 166 -23.32 -17.38 6.38
C ASN A 166 -21.82 -17.06 6.41
N GLY A 167 -21.18 -17.12 7.58
CA GLY A 167 -19.79 -16.74 7.79
C GLY A 167 -19.49 -16.50 9.26
N ILE A 168 -18.32 -15.91 9.54
CA ILE A 168 -17.94 -15.44 10.88
C ILE A 168 -17.47 -13.99 10.80
N VAL A 169 -17.58 -13.26 11.90
CA VAL A 169 -16.88 -11.98 12.11
C VAL A 169 -15.86 -12.17 13.20
N ALA A 170 -14.71 -11.50 13.11
CA ALA A 170 -13.81 -11.45 14.24
C ALA A 170 -13.15 -10.10 14.45
N ILE A 171 -12.58 -9.93 15.65
CA ILE A 171 -11.66 -8.85 15.98
C ILE A 171 -10.25 -9.37 16.24
N THR A 172 -9.26 -8.62 15.78
CA THR A 172 -7.85 -8.84 16.11
C THR A 172 -7.20 -7.57 16.64
N CYS A 173 -6.07 -7.70 17.33
CA CYS A 173 -5.17 -6.57 17.50
C CYS A 173 -4.55 -6.21 16.14
N LEU A 174 -4.64 -4.94 15.81
CA LEU A 174 -4.38 -4.45 14.45
C LEU A 174 -2.90 -4.61 14.04
N GLN A 175 -1.96 -4.45 14.97
CA GLN A 175 -0.52 -4.40 14.69
C GLN A 175 0.12 -5.78 14.60
N HIS A 176 -0.41 -6.74 15.35
CA HIS A 176 0.20 -8.07 15.51
C HIS A 176 -0.67 -9.18 14.92
N GLY A 177 -1.96 -8.92 14.70
CA GLY A 177 -2.91 -9.87 14.10
C GLY A 177 -3.28 -11.02 15.02
N CYS A 178 -3.15 -10.87 16.34
CA CYS A 178 -3.69 -11.86 17.25
C CYS A 178 -5.19 -11.61 17.44
N PHE A 179 -6.01 -12.64 17.31
CA PHE A 179 -7.43 -12.59 17.63
C PHE A 179 -7.62 -12.23 19.10
N ALA A 180 -8.58 -11.34 19.39
CA ALA A 180 -8.87 -10.98 20.77
C ALA A 180 -9.69 -12.10 21.47
N PRO A 181 -9.59 -12.25 22.79
CA PRO A 181 -10.37 -13.25 23.51
C PRO A 181 -11.88 -13.04 23.33
N GLY A 182 -12.63 -14.12 23.07
CA GLY A 182 -14.09 -14.07 22.88
C GLY A 182 -14.56 -13.28 21.64
N SER A 183 -13.66 -12.97 20.71
CA SER A 183 -13.93 -11.99 19.65
C SER A 183 -14.24 -12.58 18.29
N VAL A 184 -14.75 -13.82 18.22
CA VAL A 184 -15.18 -14.46 16.96
C VAL A 184 -16.66 -14.82 17.09
N ALA A 185 -17.50 -14.49 16.12
CA ALA A 185 -18.92 -14.82 16.20
C ALA A 185 -19.51 -15.23 14.84
N ASP A 186 -20.47 -16.16 14.88
CA ASP A 186 -21.16 -16.61 13.68
C ASP A 186 -22.09 -15.53 13.11
N LEU A 187 -22.19 -15.49 11.78
CA LEU A 187 -23.07 -14.60 11.03
C LEU A 187 -24.30 -15.38 10.54
N TYR A 188 -25.46 -15.17 11.17
CA TYR A 188 -26.69 -15.90 10.80
C TYR A 188 -27.49 -15.25 9.65
N ARG A 189 -27.24 -13.97 9.34
CA ARG A 189 -27.99 -13.19 8.33
C ARG A 189 -27.09 -12.17 7.65
N GLY A 190 -25.97 -12.66 7.11
CA GLY A 190 -24.86 -11.82 6.67
C GLY A 190 -24.25 -11.02 7.82
N GLU A 191 -23.35 -10.10 7.50
CA GLU A 191 -22.71 -9.22 8.47
C GLU A 191 -23.64 -8.05 8.82
N GLN A 192 -23.98 -7.93 10.11
CA GLN A 192 -24.77 -6.84 10.66
C GLN A 192 -23.91 -6.12 11.70
N GLN A 193 -24.10 -4.82 11.88
CA GLN A 193 -23.34 -4.04 12.87
C GLN A 193 -23.45 -4.63 14.28
N LYS A 194 -24.59 -5.24 14.64
CA LYS A 194 -24.75 -5.92 15.93
C LYS A 194 -23.85 -7.16 16.11
N ASN A 195 -23.41 -7.80 15.04
CA ASN A 195 -22.43 -8.90 15.13
C ASN A 195 -21.07 -8.33 15.56
N VAL A 196 -20.65 -7.22 14.95
CA VAL A 196 -19.42 -6.47 15.29
C VAL A 196 -19.51 -5.89 16.72
N ASP A 197 -20.67 -5.33 17.08
CA ASP A 197 -20.94 -4.80 18.43
C ASP A 197 -20.72 -5.88 19.50
N TRP A 198 -21.15 -7.12 19.27
CA TRP A 198 -20.91 -8.23 20.19
C TRP A 198 -19.42 -8.54 20.36
N VAL A 199 -18.72 -8.81 19.26
CA VAL A 199 -17.30 -9.20 19.32
C VAL A 199 -16.43 -8.06 19.86
N LEU A 200 -16.81 -6.80 19.63
CA LEU A 200 -16.14 -5.65 20.23
C LEU A 200 -16.30 -5.64 21.75
N LEU A 201 -17.53 -5.78 22.25
CA LEU A 201 -17.78 -5.82 23.70
C LEU A 201 -17.05 -6.98 24.39
N GLN A 202 -17.03 -8.17 23.76
CA GLN A 202 -16.30 -9.32 24.31
C GLN A 202 -14.78 -9.08 24.27
N SER A 203 -14.24 -8.57 23.17
CA SER A 203 -12.80 -8.28 23.06
C SER A 203 -12.34 -7.27 24.11
N LEU A 204 -13.09 -6.18 24.34
CA LEU A 204 -12.76 -5.18 25.37
C LEU A 204 -12.77 -5.80 26.77
N LYS A 205 -13.80 -6.60 27.08
CA LYS A 205 -13.96 -7.24 28.39
C LYS A 205 -12.86 -8.26 28.68
N TYR A 206 -12.60 -9.18 27.75
CA TYR A 206 -11.73 -10.33 28.01
C TYR A 206 -10.27 -10.09 27.65
N SER A 207 -9.94 -9.00 26.95
CA SER A 207 -8.56 -8.51 26.85
C SER A 207 -8.13 -7.59 28.00
N ASN A 208 -8.99 -7.44 29.02
CA ASN A 208 -8.76 -6.61 30.20
C ASN A 208 -8.38 -5.16 29.88
N MET A 209 -9.13 -4.54 28.96
CA MET A 209 -8.83 -3.17 28.53
C MET A 209 -9.32 -2.13 29.57
N ASP A 210 -8.39 -1.27 30.02
CA ASP A 210 -8.71 -0.14 30.89
C ASP A 210 -9.21 1.05 30.04
N PRO A 211 -10.33 1.70 30.42
CA PRO A 211 -10.89 2.83 29.66
C PRO A 211 -9.90 3.98 29.40
N GLU A 212 -8.93 4.21 30.31
CA GLU A 212 -7.93 5.27 30.15
C GLU A 212 -6.91 5.00 29.03
N GLN A 213 -6.87 3.77 28.50
CA GLN A 213 -6.08 3.46 27.32
C GLN A 213 -6.71 4.10 26.07
N GLY A 214 -8.04 4.18 25.99
CA GLY A 214 -8.74 4.55 24.75
C GLY A 214 -8.69 3.46 23.67
N LEU A 215 -9.51 3.62 22.64
CA LEU A 215 -9.69 2.69 21.53
C LEU A 215 -9.48 3.40 20.18
N LEU A 216 -8.70 2.79 19.29
CA LEU A 216 -8.72 3.06 17.85
C LEU A 216 -9.30 1.83 17.15
N PHE A 217 -10.51 1.95 16.62
CA PHE A 217 -11.23 0.83 16.02
C PHE A 217 -11.23 0.89 14.50
N PHE A 218 -10.62 -0.11 13.86
CA PHE A 218 -10.58 -0.28 12.42
C PHE A 218 -11.75 -1.12 11.95
N TYR A 219 -12.44 -0.61 10.93
CA TYR A 219 -13.51 -1.34 10.27
C TYR A 219 -13.74 -0.77 8.88
N ASP A 220 -13.95 -1.61 7.87
CA ASP A 220 -14.18 -1.20 6.48
C ASP A 220 -15.26 -0.13 6.35
N ILE A 221 -16.34 -0.29 7.10
CA ILE A 221 -17.46 0.65 7.11
C ILE A 221 -17.45 1.55 8.35
N ALA A 222 -16.28 1.83 8.94
CA ALA A 222 -16.13 2.67 10.14
C ALA A 222 -16.88 4.01 10.01
N CYS A 223 -16.82 4.65 8.84
CA CYS A 223 -17.56 5.87 8.52
C CYS A 223 -19.09 5.76 8.63
N GLN A 224 -19.65 4.55 8.54
CA GLN A 224 -21.07 4.26 8.73
C GLN A 224 -21.32 3.72 10.15
N TYR A 225 -20.41 2.90 10.65
CA TYR A 225 -20.52 2.23 11.94
C TYR A 225 -20.48 3.21 13.12
N SER A 226 -19.61 4.22 13.05
CA SER A 226 -19.38 5.22 14.11
C SER A 226 -20.60 6.13 14.36
N VAL A 227 -21.41 6.40 13.33
CA VAL A 227 -22.55 7.34 13.38
C VAL A 227 -23.55 7.04 14.50
N HIS A 228 -23.86 5.77 14.72
CA HIS A 228 -24.79 5.32 15.76
C HIS A 228 -24.12 4.45 16.83
N PHE A 229 -22.78 4.42 16.86
CA PHE A 229 -22.03 3.59 17.79
C PHE A 229 -22.43 3.80 19.25
N GLN A 230 -22.42 5.05 19.71
CA GLN A 230 -22.82 5.41 21.08
C GLN A 230 -24.28 5.06 21.39
N ARG A 231 -25.17 5.17 20.40
CA ARG A 231 -26.59 4.77 20.56
C ARG A 231 -26.73 3.25 20.70
N ARG A 232 -26.03 2.48 19.86
CA ARG A 232 -26.15 1.01 19.85
C ARG A 232 -25.52 0.37 21.09
N ILE A 233 -24.32 0.79 21.47
CA ILE A 233 -23.56 0.14 22.54
C ILE A 233 -22.94 1.06 23.58
N GLY A 234 -23.11 2.38 23.52
CA GLY A 234 -22.45 3.31 24.46
C GLY A 234 -22.71 3.01 25.93
N ARG A 235 -23.92 2.55 26.29
CA ARG A 235 -24.27 2.12 27.66
C ARG A 235 -23.63 0.80 28.12
N ARG A 236 -23.06 0.04 27.19
CA ARG A 236 -22.39 -1.24 27.41
C ARG A 236 -20.87 -1.11 27.37
N LEU A 237 -20.34 0.04 26.92
CA LEU A 237 -18.91 0.32 26.93
C LEU A 237 -18.44 0.65 28.36
N PRO A 238 -17.15 0.40 28.65
CA PRO A 238 -16.54 0.91 29.88
C PRO A 238 -16.71 2.42 30.00
N VAL A 239 -17.07 2.89 31.20
CA VAL A 239 -17.27 4.33 31.46
C VAL A 239 -15.96 5.07 31.25
N GLY A 240 -16.01 6.18 30.50
CA GLY A 240 -14.83 7.00 30.21
C GLY A 240 -13.95 6.48 29.06
N LEU A 241 -14.38 5.43 28.35
CA LEU A 241 -13.64 4.93 27.19
C LEU A 241 -13.71 5.91 26.01
N ASP A 242 -12.58 6.51 25.67
CA ASP A 242 -12.42 7.28 24.43
C ASP A 242 -12.31 6.34 23.22
N THR A 243 -13.01 6.66 22.11
CA THR A 243 -13.06 5.82 20.90
C THR A 243 -12.92 6.68 19.64
N ASP A 244 -11.91 6.40 18.83
CA ASP A 244 -11.81 6.90 17.44
C ASP A 244 -11.92 5.72 16.46
N PHE A 245 -12.13 6.04 15.19
CA PHE A 245 -12.40 5.09 14.14
C PHE A 245 -11.49 5.30 12.93
N ALA A 246 -11.09 4.19 12.32
CA ALA A 246 -10.29 4.16 11.10
C ALA A 246 -10.82 3.14 10.09
N ILE A 247 -10.44 3.33 8.83
CA ILE A 247 -10.68 2.38 7.74
C ILE A 247 -9.31 1.88 7.27
N GLY A 248 -9.20 0.58 6.96
CA GLY A 248 -7.99 0.01 6.36
C GLY A 248 -7.56 0.78 5.11
N GLN A 249 -6.26 0.90 4.86
CA GLN A 249 -5.72 1.74 3.79
C GLN A 249 -6.15 1.28 2.41
N PHE A 250 -6.34 -0.03 2.19
CA PHE A 250 -6.85 -0.50 0.92
C PHE A 250 -8.34 -0.15 0.78
N HIS A 251 -9.12 -0.39 1.85
CA HIS A 251 -10.55 -0.16 1.85
C HIS A 251 -10.91 1.33 1.75
N VAL A 252 -10.17 2.24 2.40
CA VAL A 252 -10.53 3.68 2.46
C VAL A 252 -10.56 4.32 1.08
N HIS A 253 -9.77 3.81 0.12
CA HIS A 253 -9.79 4.25 -1.28
C HIS A 253 -11.09 3.88 -2.01
N GLY A 254 -11.85 2.90 -1.52
CA GLY A 254 -13.20 2.60 -2.02
C GLY A 254 -14.27 3.59 -1.57
N HIS A 255 -13.97 4.45 -0.61
CA HIS A 255 -14.90 5.44 -0.06
C HIS A 255 -14.78 6.78 -0.81
N LYS A 256 -15.57 7.78 -0.40
CA LYS A 256 -15.42 9.17 -0.90
C LYS A 256 -14.10 9.75 -0.42
N GLU A 257 -13.54 10.69 -1.17
CA GLU A 257 -12.25 11.33 -0.85
C GLU A 257 -12.20 11.90 0.57
N LYS A 258 -13.26 12.56 1.07
CA LYS A 258 -13.32 13.01 2.47
C LYS A 258 -13.07 11.88 3.49
N CYS A 259 -13.45 10.64 3.20
CA CYS A 259 -13.17 9.52 4.10
C CYS A 259 -11.68 9.18 4.17
N LEU A 260 -10.91 9.48 3.12
CA LEU A 260 -9.45 9.34 3.16
C LEU A 260 -8.89 10.20 4.29
N PHE A 261 -9.17 11.49 4.30
CA PHE A 261 -8.63 12.40 5.32
C PHE A 261 -9.21 12.14 6.71
N ARG A 262 -10.47 11.72 6.77
CA ARG A 262 -11.19 11.49 8.03
C ARG A 262 -10.96 10.12 8.66
N PHE A 263 -10.57 9.08 7.92
CA PHE A 263 -10.48 7.71 8.48
C PHE A 263 -9.21 6.95 8.11
N SER A 264 -8.36 7.45 7.21
CA SER A 264 -7.06 6.84 6.94
C SER A 264 -6.16 7.00 8.17
N SER A 265 -5.55 5.90 8.62
CA SER A 265 -4.59 5.93 9.74
C SER A 265 -3.44 6.89 9.50
N MET A 266 -3.06 7.16 8.24
CA MET A 266 -2.02 8.15 7.90
C MET A 266 -2.30 9.54 8.46
N PHE A 267 -3.57 9.90 8.67
CA PHE A 267 -3.98 11.21 9.16
C PHE A 267 -4.53 11.18 10.59
N ILE A 268 -4.53 10.03 11.26
CA ILE A 268 -5.03 9.89 12.63
C ILE A 268 -3.86 10.03 13.60
N PRO A 269 -3.82 11.06 14.46
CA PRO A 269 -2.81 11.17 15.49
C PRO A 269 -2.70 9.92 16.35
N GLN A 270 -1.45 9.56 16.69
CA GLN A 270 -1.15 8.47 17.63
C GLN A 270 -1.58 7.09 17.12
N SER A 271 -1.78 6.91 15.81
CA SER A 271 -2.10 5.60 15.23
C SER A 271 -0.86 4.77 14.90
N GLY A 272 0.31 5.39 14.82
CA GLY A 272 1.48 4.78 14.18
C GLY A 272 1.25 4.52 12.68
N VAL A 273 2.09 3.68 12.07
CA VAL A 273 1.98 3.30 10.65
C VAL A 273 1.37 1.92 10.55
N VAL A 274 0.13 1.85 10.07
CA VAL A 274 -0.59 0.60 9.96
C VAL A 274 -1.55 0.59 8.78
N ILE A 275 -1.50 -0.50 8.01
CA ILE A 275 -2.29 -0.66 6.79
C ILE A 275 -3.73 -1.07 7.13
N GLY A 276 -3.90 -1.96 8.11
CA GLY A 276 -5.23 -2.43 8.54
C GLY A 276 -5.86 -3.45 7.59
N GLU A 277 -5.05 -4.38 7.08
CA GLU A 277 -5.48 -5.51 6.20
C GLU A 277 -5.14 -6.88 6.83
N ILE A 278 -4.84 -6.89 8.13
CA ILE A 278 -4.23 -8.07 8.78
C ILE A 278 -5.20 -9.26 8.87
N LEU A 279 -6.51 -9.02 8.88
CA LEU A 279 -7.52 -10.07 8.92
C LEU A 279 -7.58 -10.89 7.62
N GLU A 280 -7.34 -10.29 6.45
CA GLU A 280 -7.38 -10.99 5.16
C GLU A 280 -6.33 -12.11 5.07
N SER A 281 -5.13 -11.84 5.57
CA SER A 281 -4.05 -12.85 5.64
C SER A 281 -4.36 -13.95 6.68
N LEU A 282 -5.10 -13.64 7.74
CA LEU A 282 -5.57 -14.65 8.71
C LEU A 282 -6.69 -15.50 8.14
N TRP A 283 -7.58 -14.90 7.35
CA TRP A 283 -8.63 -15.60 6.62
C TRP A 283 -8.06 -16.55 5.59
N ALA A 284 -7.04 -16.15 4.82
CA ALA A 284 -6.38 -17.03 3.87
C ALA A 284 -5.96 -18.36 4.51
N ASN A 285 -5.36 -18.29 5.70
CA ASN A 285 -4.95 -19.46 6.47
C ASN A 285 -6.13 -20.26 7.05
N LEU A 286 -7.14 -19.58 7.62
CA LEU A 286 -8.30 -20.23 8.22
C LEU A 286 -9.21 -20.90 7.17
N ASN A 287 -9.29 -20.32 5.96
CA ASN A 287 -10.09 -20.82 4.86
C ASN A 287 -9.64 -22.20 4.36
N ALA A 288 -8.42 -22.64 4.68
CA ALA A 288 -7.96 -23.99 4.38
C ALA A 288 -8.79 -25.08 5.10
N VAL A 289 -9.44 -24.74 6.22
CA VAL A 289 -10.22 -25.71 7.01
C VAL A 289 -11.72 -25.47 6.96
N THR A 290 -12.18 -24.33 6.42
CA THR A 290 -13.61 -24.00 6.39
C THR A 290 -14.45 -25.03 5.64
N LEU A 291 -13.90 -25.66 4.58
CA LEU A 291 -14.62 -26.69 3.83
C LEU A 291 -14.90 -27.95 4.68
N ALA A 292 -13.94 -28.39 5.50
CA ALA A 292 -14.14 -29.52 6.40
C ALA A 292 -15.18 -29.20 7.48
N MET A 293 -15.25 -27.93 7.86
CA MET A 293 -16.10 -27.41 8.91
C MET A 293 -17.53 -27.12 8.42
N ARG A 294 -17.71 -26.89 7.12
CA ARG A 294 -18.99 -26.54 6.48
C ARG A 294 -20.11 -27.56 6.71
N THR A 295 -19.77 -28.82 6.97
CA THR A 295 -20.74 -29.93 7.19
C THR A 295 -20.56 -30.63 8.53
N ALA A 296 -19.70 -30.07 9.39
CA ALA A 296 -19.45 -30.56 10.74
C ALA A 296 -20.70 -30.40 11.63
N THR A 297 -20.69 -30.93 12.85
CA THR A 297 -21.66 -30.48 13.85
C THR A 297 -21.29 -29.06 14.30
N LEU A 298 -22.24 -28.29 14.85
CA LEU A 298 -21.96 -26.91 15.28
C LEU A 298 -20.93 -26.88 16.42
N ALA A 299 -21.02 -27.84 17.34
CA ALA A 299 -20.02 -28.01 18.40
C ALA A 299 -18.62 -28.29 17.83
N HIS A 300 -18.50 -29.26 16.93
CA HIS A 300 -17.20 -29.60 16.33
C HIS A 300 -16.62 -28.44 15.51
N ARG A 301 -17.49 -27.72 14.80
CA ARG A 301 -17.11 -26.50 14.06
C ARG A 301 -16.51 -25.46 15.00
N ALA A 302 -17.20 -25.13 16.09
CA ALA A 302 -16.72 -24.12 17.04
C ALA A 302 -15.36 -24.54 17.65
N GLU A 303 -15.24 -25.79 18.08
CA GLU A 303 -14.01 -26.32 18.69
C GLU A 303 -12.81 -26.35 17.74
N MET A 304 -13.04 -26.62 16.45
CA MET A 304 -12.00 -26.56 15.42
C MET A 304 -11.59 -25.12 15.12
N LEU A 305 -12.56 -24.19 15.03
CA LEU A 305 -12.23 -22.78 14.80
C LEU A 305 -11.40 -22.24 15.96
N ASP A 306 -11.84 -22.52 17.20
CA ASP A 306 -11.11 -22.13 18.40
C ASP A 306 -9.68 -22.65 18.38
N ASP A 307 -9.45 -23.92 18.03
CA ASP A 307 -8.09 -24.50 18.00
C ASP A 307 -7.21 -23.84 16.94
N HIS A 308 -7.71 -23.68 15.72
CA HIS A 308 -6.95 -23.05 14.63
C HIS A 308 -6.65 -21.58 14.89
N ILE A 309 -7.59 -20.86 15.50
CA ILE A 309 -7.42 -19.45 15.85
C ILE A 309 -6.44 -19.31 17.02
N CYS A 310 -6.54 -20.18 18.05
CA CYS A 310 -5.57 -20.21 19.14
C CYS A 310 -4.17 -20.59 18.65
N ASP A 311 -4.06 -21.54 17.72
CA ASP A 311 -2.79 -21.92 17.08
C ASP A 311 -2.19 -20.74 16.28
N SER A 312 -3.02 -19.99 15.56
CA SER A 312 -2.60 -18.76 14.89
C SER A 312 -2.00 -17.75 15.86
N ASN A 313 -2.68 -17.48 16.98
CA ASN A 313 -2.17 -16.61 18.04
C ASN A 313 -0.88 -17.16 18.67
N HIS A 314 -0.78 -18.47 18.86
CA HIS A 314 0.42 -19.13 19.39
C HIS A 314 1.62 -18.95 18.46
N LYS A 315 1.46 -19.22 17.16
CA LYS A 315 2.51 -19.03 16.14
C LYS A 315 2.94 -17.57 16.04
N LYS A 316 1.99 -16.63 16.15
CA LYS A 316 2.31 -15.20 16.24
C LYS A 316 3.13 -14.86 17.49
N ALA A 317 2.77 -15.40 18.65
CA ALA A 317 3.52 -15.22 19.88
C ALA A 317 4.95 -15.80 19.78
N LEU A 318 5.14 -16.93 19.11
CA LEU A 318 6.46 -17.51 18.87
C LEU A 318 7.34 -16.62 17.98
N ASN A 319 6.76 -16.04 16.92
CA ASN A 319 7.48 -15.20 15.96
C ASN A 319 7.58 -13.72 16.36
N ILE A 320 7.00 -13.35 17.50
CA ILE A 320 6.77 -11.94 17.87
C ILE A 320 8.08 -11.16 18.03
N VAL A 321 9.12 -11.79 18.58
CA VAL A 321 10.44 -11.17 18.79
C VAL A 321 11.07 -10.80 17.45
N ARG A 322 11.11 -11.75 16.51
CA ARG A 322 11.67 -11.54 15.16
C ARG A 322 10.91 -10.44 14.42
N MET A 323 9.58 -10.46 14.49
CA MET A 323 8.73 -9.46 13.87
C MET A 323 8.98 -8.06 14.44
N LEU A 324 9.10 -7.90 15.77
CA LEU A 324 9.39 -6.62 16.40
C LEU A 324 10.79 -6.09 16.01
N CYS A 325 11.80 -6.95 15.95
CA CYS A 325 13.14 -6.55 15.47
C CYS A 325 13.09 -6.01 14.04
N LYS A 326 12.38 -6.69 13.13
CA LYS A 326 12.17 -6.22 11.74
C LYS A 326 11.44 -4.88 11.71
N ARG A 327 10.34 -4.75 12.47
CA ARG A 327 9.56 -3.50 12.57
C ARG A 327 10.38 -2.34 13.12
N TYR A 328 11.23 -2.58 14.11
CA TYR A 328 12.09 -1.53 14.67
C TYR A 328 13.09 -0.99 13.64
N VAL A 329 13.79 -1.87 12.93
CA VAL A 329 14.75 -1.47 11.90
C VAL A 329 14.05 -0.67 10.79
N LEU A 330 12.88 -1.14 10.36
CA LEU A 330 12.07 -0.45 9.35
C LEU A 330 11.60 0.93 9.86
N ALA A 331 11.01 0.99 11.05
CA ALA A 331 10.50 2.22 11.63
C ALA A 331 11.61 3.25 11.84
N ASN A 332 12.80 2.82 12.27
CA ASN A 332 13.95 3.70 12.45
C ASN A 332 14.40 4.32 11.11
N LYS A 333 14.54 3.51 10.06
CA LYS A 333 14.90 3.99 8.73
C LYS A 333 13.82 4.93 8.18
N ARG A 334 12.56 4.52 8.22
CA ARG A 334 11.45 5.26 7.61
C ARG A 334 11.10 6.54 8.35
N ALA A 335 11.33 6.59 9.67
CA ALA A 335 11.23 7.83 10.43
C ALA A 335 12.23 8.88 9.93
N ALA A 336 13.49 8.49 9.71
CA ALA A 336 14.49 9.38 9.13
C ALA A 336 14.11 9.81 7.70
N ASP A 337 13.82 8.86 6.81
CA ASP A 337 13.44 9.15 5.41
C ASP A 337 12.24 10.14 5.32
N ALA A 338 11.24 9.96 6.20
CA ALA A 338 10.05 10.80 6.22
C ALA A 338 10.30 12.20 6.81
N GLU A 339 11.22 12.32 7.77
CA GLU A 339 11.67 13.61 8.29
C GLU A 339 12.46 14.38 7.23
N ASP A 340 13.40 13.74 6.54
CA ASP A 340 14.17 14.34 5.44
C ASP A 340 13.22 14.85 4.34
N THR A 341 12.26 14.02 3.93
CA THR A 341 11.25 14.40 2.92
C THR A 341 10.43 15.62 3.36
N ARG A 342 10.03 15.67 4.64
CA ARG A 342 9.29 16.82 5.18
C ARG A 342 10.15 18.08 5.14
N ASP A 343 11.42 17.96 5.49
CA ASP A 343 12.33 19.10 5.60
C ASP A 343 12.70 19.65 4.22
N GLU A 344 12.92 18.78 3.22
CA GLU A 344 13.06 19.19 1.81
C GLU A 344 11.85 20.00 1.30
N ILE A 345 10.63 19.57 1.66
CA ILE A 345 9.41 20.32 1.32
C ILE A 345 9.36 21.65 2.07
N ALA A 346 9.73 21.66 3.35
CA ALA A 346 9.74 22.86 4.18
C ALA A 346 10.74 23.91 3.66
N GLU A 347 11.91 23.52 3.18
CA GLU A 347 12.90 24.46 2.60
C GLU A 347 12.37 25.25 1.39
N CYS A 348 11.41 24.68 0.68
CA CYS A 348 10.79 25.30 -0.49
C CYS A 348 9.60 26.20 -0.13
N VAL A 349 9.21 26.29 1.15
CA VAL A 349 8.04 27.02 1.63
C VAL A 349 8.45 28.18 2.55
N SER A 350 7.76 29.32 2.46
CA SER A 350 8.01 30.43 3.39
C SER A 350 7.75 30.05 4.86
N THR A 351 8.59 30.54 5.78
CA THR A 351 8.44 30.26 7.23
C THR A 351 7.08 30.69 7.79
N ARG A 352 6.51 31.77 7.23
CA ARG A 352 5.16 32.25 7.57
C ARG A 352 4.10 31.20 7.24
N ASN A 353 4.16 30.61 6.04
CA ASN A 353 3.22 29.60 5.59
C ASN A 353 3.36 28.31 6.39
N ILE A 354 4.58 27.83 6.63
CA ILE A 354 4.86 26.67 7.49
C ILE A 354 4.22 26.85 8.87
N THR A 355 4.43 28.00 9.50
CA THR A 355 3.90 28.29 10.84
C THR A 355 2.36 28.28 10.81
N ALA A 356 1.75 28.97 9.84
CA ALA A 356 0.31 29.05 9.72
C ALA A 356 -0.32 27.67 9.47
N TRP A 357 0.23 26.89 8.54
CA TRP A 357 -0.28 25.57 8.18
C TRP A 357 -0.10 24.56 9.30
N THR A 358 1.02 24.61 10.03
CA THR A 358 1.28 23.76 11.20
C THR A 358 0.30 24.05 12.33
N ASN A 359 0.00 25.33 12.61
CA ASN A 359 -1.00 25.67 13.62
C ASN A 359 -2.39 25.18 13.22
N ALA A 360 -2.79 25.39 11.97
CA ALA A 360 -4.11 25.01 11.48
C ALA A 360 -4.36 23.48 11.55
N VAL A 361 -3.35 22.69 11.21
CA VAL A 361 -3.46 21.24 11.19
C VAL A 361 -3.34 20.62 12.59
N VAL A 362 -2.52 21.18 13.49
CA VAL A 362 -2.48 20.76 14.89
C VAL A 362 -3.84 21.01 15.55
N GLU A 363 -4.48 22.14 15.25
CA GLU A 363 -5.83 22.43 15.73
C GLU A 363 -6.86 21.42 15.18
N ALA A 364 -6.77 21.09 13.90
CA ALA A 364 -7.63 20.07 13.28
C ALA A 364 -7.43 18.69 13.93
N GLU A 365 -6.18 18.27 14.12
CA GLU A 365 -5.81 17.01 14.77
C GLU A 365 -6.33 16.94 16.21
N ASN A 366 -6.23 18.04 16.96
CA ASN A 366 -6.75 18.14 18.32
C ASN A 366 -8.28 18.16 18.36
N THR A 367 -8.98 18.70 17.36
CA THR A 367 -10.45 18.84 17.39
C THR A 367 -11.18 17.64 16.78
N ARG A 368 -10.45 16.75 16.10
CA ARG A 368 -10.96 15.59 15.37
C ARG A 368 -11.97 14.73 16.15
N TYR A 369 -11.75 14.53 17.45
CA TYR A 369 -12.63 13.70 18.29
C TYR A 369 -14.05 14.27 18.45
N ILE A 370 -14.21 15.58 18.22
CA ILE A 370 -15.51 16.27 18.23
C ILE A 370 -16.09 16.30 16.82
N ASP A 371 -15.29 16.73 15.86
CA ASP A 371 -15.71 16.88 14.47
C ASP A 371 -14.64 16.35 13.52
N LEU A 372 -14.96 15.24 12.85
CA LEU A 372 -14.08 14.67 11.84
C LEU A 372 -13.90 15.59 10.62
N SER A 373 -14.83 16.51 10.35
CA SER A 373 -14.79 17.36 9.14
C SER A 373 -13.58 18.31 9.09
N VAL A 374 -13.02 18.66 10.24
CA VAL A 374 -11.79 19.48 10.33
C VAL A 374 -10.59 18.82 9.65
N MET A 375 -10.60 17.50 9.51
CA MET A 375 -9.54 16.74 8.86
C MET A 375 -9.51 16.93 7.34
N ASP A 376 -10.57 17.50 6.74
CA ASP A 376 -10.60 17.83 5.32
C ASP A 376 -9.52 18.85 4.92
N ILE A 377 -8.85 19.49 5.90
CA ILE A 377 -7.65 20.31 5.69
C ILE A 377 -6.53 19.58 4.93
N TYR A 378 -6.47 18.24 4.98
CA TYR A 378 -5.51 17.45 4.21
C TYR A 378 -5.85 17.36 2.71
N GLY A 379 -7.05 17.78 2.32
CA GLY A 379 -7.50 17.93 0.94
C GLY A 379 -7.25 19.34 0.39
N MET A 380 -7.57 19.53 -0.89
CA MET A 380 -7.60 20.85 -1.51
C MET A 380 -8.85 21.61 -1.04
N SER A 381 -8.76 22.93 -0.92
CA SER A 381 -9.91 23.75 -0.57
C SER A 381 -10.93 23.84 -1.72
N ALA A 382 -12.22 23.86 -1.36
CA ALA A 382 -13.35 23.85 -2.31
C ALA A 382 -13.27 24.97 -3.37
N SER A 383 -12.69 26.13 -3.03
CA SER A 383 -12.46 27.21 -3.98
C SER A 383 -11.58 26.81 -5.15
N TYR A 384 -10.63 25.88 -4.98
CA TYR A 384 -9.80 25.38 -6.08
C TYR A 384 -10.38 24.14 -6.78
N GLU A 385 -11.29 23.40 -6.13
CA GLU A 385 -12.02 22.30 -6.78
C GLU A 385 -12.92 22.82 -7.91
N ASP A 386 -13.59 23.96 -7.70
CA ASP A 386 -14.43 24.61 -8.71
C ASP A 386 -13.60 25.23 -9.86
N HIS A 387 -12.38 25.71 -9.59
CA HIS A 387 -11.45 26.19 -10.62
C HIS A 387 -10.80 25.06 -11.46
N LEU A 388 -10.94 23.80 -11.02
CA LEU A 388 -10.54 22.61 -11.79
C LEU A 388 -11.66 22.09 -12.70
N ALA A 389 -12.89 22.60 -12.57
CA ALA A 389 -13.91 22.40 -13.59
C ALA A 389 -13.41 23.02 -14.89
N VAL A 390 -13.08 22.14 -15.85
CA VAL A 390 -12.44 22.50 -17.12
C VAL A 390 -13.16 23.70 -17.75
N PRO A 391 -12.50 24.87 -17.84
CA PRO A 391 -12.99 25.94 -18.69
C PRO A 391 -13.04 25.40 -20.12
N ALA A 392 -14.09 25.72 -20.88
CA ALA A 392 -14.16 25.39 -22.30
C ALA A 392 -12.84 25.78 -22.98
N GLU A 393 -12.39 24.99 -23.96
CA GLU A 393 -11.11 25.15 -24.67
C GLU A 393 -10.80 26.59 -25.14
N ASP A 394 -11.83 27.42 -25.27
CA ASP A 394 -11.77 28.81 -25.70
C ASP A 394 -11.24 29.81 -24.65
N GLU A 395 -11.31 29.52 -23.33
CA GLU A 395 -10.86 30.48 -22.30
C GLU A 395 -9.33 30.51 -22.09
N LEU A 396 -8.60 29.47 -22.54
CA LEU A 396 -7.14 29.44 -22.49
C LEU A 396 -6.45 30.29 -23.59
N LEU A 397 -7.22 30.91 -24.49
CA LEU A 397 -6.73 31.60 -25.69
C LEU A 397 -6.70 33.15 -25.57
N ASN A 398 -7.22 33.74 -24.49
CA ASN A 398 -7.47 35.18 -24.40
C ASN A 398 -6.36 36.00 -23.72
N GLY A 399 -5.10 35.72 -24.06
CA GLY A 399 -3.97 36.59 -23.71
C GLY A 399 -3.26 37.07 -24.97
N GLU A 400 -3.45 38.33 -25.36
CA GLU A 400 -2.86 38.95 -26.57
C GLU A 400 -1.32 38.84 -26.65
N TYR A 401 -0.64 38.50 -25.55
CA TYR A 401 0.82 38.31 -25.51
C TYR A 401 1.32 36.87 -25.75
N GLN A 402 0.46 35.85 -25.83
CA GLN A 402 0.89 34.45 -26.02
C GLN A 402 0.61 33.87 -27.41
N TRP A 403 -0.23 34.52 -28.23
CA TRP A 403 -0.61 34.00 -29.54
C TRP A 403 0.60 33.85 -30.49
N HIS A 404 1.51 34.81 -30.50
CA HIS A 404 2.68 34.80 -31.40
C HIS A 404 3.70 33.70 -31.04
N VAL A 405 3.90 33.41 -29.75
CA VAL A 405 4.82 32.36 -29.27
C VAL A 405 4.26 30.96 -29.50
N LEU A 406 2.94 30.76 -29.29
CA LEU A 406 2.23 29.53 -29.67
C LEU A 406 2.18 29.35 -31.20
N CYS A 407 2.06 30.46 -31.92
CA CYS A 407 2.27 30.67 -33.36
C CYS A 407 3.55 30.00 -33.86
N TRP A 408 4.65 30.43 -33.24
CA TRP A 408 5.99 29.98 -33.52
C TRP A 408 6.24 28.53 -33.11
N ALA A 409 5.75 28.10 -31.94
CA ALA A 409 5.86 26.71 -31.50
C ALA A 409 5.11 25.75 -32.43
N LYS A 410 3.89 26.09 -32.86
CA LYS A 410 3.12 25.33 -33.87
C LYS A 410 3.83 25.33 -35.24
N ARG A 411 4.45 26.43 -35.65
CA ARG A 411 5.23 26.53 -36.89
C ARG A 411 6.48 25.65 -36.85
N ALA A 412 7.20 25.63 -35.73
CA ALA A 412 8.38 24.80 -35.51
C ALA A 412 8.05 23.30 -35.53
N LEU A 413 6.94 22.90 -34.91
CA LEU A 413 6.39 21.53 -34.97
C LEU A 413 5.98 21.12 -36.41
N LYS A 414 5.40 22.05 -37.18
CA LYS A 414 5.00 21.81 -38.58
C LYS A 414 6.19 21.67 -39.53
N ASN A 415 7.25 22.46 -39.33
CA ASN A 415 8.47 22.38 -40.12
C ASN A 415 9.25 21.08 -39.83
N SER A 416 9.28 20.63 -38.57
CA SER A 416 9.93 19.36 -38.17
C SER A 416 9.33 18.12 -38.82
N ARG A 417 7.99 18.05 -38.91
CA ARG A 417 7.28 16.92 -39.54
C ARG A 417 7.47 16.84 -41.05
N ALA A 418 7.70 17.98 -41.71
CA ALA A 418 7.94 18.03 -43.15
C ALA A 418 9.35 17.52 -43.51
N ASP A 419 10.33 17.76 -42.64
CA ASP A 419 11.71 17.27 -42.81
C ASP A 419 11.82 15.76 -42.53
N GLU A 420 11.13 15.24 -41.50
CA GLU A 420 11.02 13.80 -41.23
C GLU A 420 10.32 13.05 -42.37
N ALA A 421 9.22 13.59 -42.92
CA ALA A 421 8.52 12.97 -44.04
C ALA A 421 9.38 12.90 -45.31
N ARG A 422 10.25 13.90 -45.55
CA ARG A 422 11.21 13.87 -46.67
C ARG A 422 12.36 12.88 -46.44
N GLN A 423 12.89 12.79 -45.24
CA GLN A 423 13.95 11.81 -44.91
C GLN A 423 13.42 10.37 -45.02
N ILE A 424 12.22 10.09 -44.52
CA ILE A 424 11.58 8.78 -44.63
C ILE A 424 11.28 8.42 -46.10
N ALA A 425 10.83 9.38 -46.93
CA ALA A 425 10.61 9.15 -48.35
C ALA A 425 11.91 8.83 -49.12
N ASN A 426 12.99 9.57 -48.85
CA ASN A 426 14.31 9.33 -49.45
C ASN A 426 14.90 7.97 -49.02
N LEU A 427 14.72 7.57 -47.75
CA LEU A 427 15.16 6.28 -47.24
C LEU A 427 14.38 5.13 -47.92
N ARG A 428 13.06 5.27 -48.10
CA ARG A 428 12.24 4.27 -48.80
C ARG A 428 12.64 4.10 -50.27
N GLU A 429 12.98 5.18 -50.97
CA GLU A 429 13.42 5.11 -52.37
C GLU A 429 14.80 4.41 -52.49
N LYS A 430 15.74 4.72 -51.59
CA LYS A 430 17.06 4.05 -51.55
C LYS A 430 16.94 2.55 -51.23
N ILE A 431 16.07 2.18 -50.29
CA ILE A 431 15.78 0.79 -49.94
C ILE A 431 15.15 0.04 -51.14
N SER A 432 14.20 0.67 -51.84
CA SER A 432 13.56 0.05 -53.01
C SER A 432 14.53 -0.21 -54.17
N LYS A 433 15.52 0.67 -54.39
CA LYS A 433 16.57 0.46 -55.39
C LYS A 433 17.55 -0.65 -54.98
N GLY A 434 17.99 -0.66 -53.72
CA GLY A 434 18.88 -1.70 -53.18
C GLY A 434 18.27 -3.10 -53.21
N ILE A 435 16.97 -3.24 -52.88
CA ILE A 435 16.25 -4.53 -52.97
C ILE A 435 16.15 -5.01 -54.42
N SER A 436 15.98 -4.11 -55.38
CA SER A 436 15.87 -4.47 -56.80
C SER A 436 17.20 -4.99 -57.36
N ASP A 437 18.33 -4.39 -56.94
CA ASP A 437 19.67 -4.81 -57.36
C ASP A 437 20.08 -6.16 -56.76
N ILE A 438 19.73 -6.41 -55.48
CA ILE A 438 19.99 -7.69 -54.78
C ILE A 438 19.15 -8.83 -55.38
N ALA A 439 17.90 -8.56 -55.78
CA ALA A 439 17.04 -9.52 -56.46
C ALA A 439 17.54 -9.87 -57.88
N LEU A 440 18.17 -8.91 -58.57
CA LEU A 440 18.79 -9.14 -59.88
C LEU A 440 20.06 -10.00 -59.77
N GLN A 441 20.92 -9.73 -58.78
CA GLN A 441 22.14 -10.50 -58.53
C GLN A 441 21.87 -11.94 -58.09
N SER A 442 20.84 -12.18 -57.26
CA SER A 442 20.47 -13.53 -56.80
C SER A 442 19.97 -14.42 -57.95
N ARG A 443 19.33 -13.87 -58.98
CA ARG A 443 18.91 -14.61 -60.19
C ARG A 443 20.08 -14.99 -61.09
N VAL A 444 21.14 -14.20 -61.14
CA VAL A 444 22.31 -14.44 -62.00
C VAL A 444 23.23 -15.52 -61.42
N LEU A 445 23.25 -15.69 -60.09
CA LEU A 445 24.15 -16.61 -59.39
C LEU A 445 23.53 -17.96 -59.00
N GLY A 446 22.25 -18.19 -59.27
CA GLY A 446 21.60 -19.50 -59.06
C GLY A 446 21.57 -19.97 -57.61
N ILE A 447 21.51 -19.05 -56.64
CA ILE A 447 21.45 -19.37 -55.21
C ILE A 447 19.98 -19.54 -54.80
N ASP A 448 19.66 -20.70 -54.22
CA ASP A 448 18.31 -21.05 -53.79
C ASP A 448 17.88 -20.19 -52.58
N GLY A 449 16.67 -19.62 -52.63
CA GLY A 449 16.23 -18.47 -51.83
C GLY A 449 15.94 -18.71 -50.34
N SER A 450 16.66 -19.63 -49.69
CA SER A 450 16.42 -20.02 -48.29
C SER A 450 17.36 -19.38 -47.26
N ASP A 451 18.47 -18.75 -47.67
CA ASP A 451 19.43 -18.10 -46.74
C ASP A 451 19.23 -16.58 -46.54
N ILE A 452 18.22 -15.96 -47.15
CA ILE A 452 17.95 -14.50 -47.03
C ILE A 452 16.97 -14.18 -45.88
N ARG A 453 17.13 -14.80 -44.70
CA ARG A 453 16.34 -14.42 -43.51
C ARG A 453 17.14 -13.92 -42.31
N ASN A 454 18.47 -13.95 -42.36
CA ASN A 454 19.31 -13.56 -41.22
C ASN A 454 20.36 -12.48 -41.52
N VAL A 455 20.21 -11.72 -42.60
CA VAL A 455 21.01 -10.51 -42.82
C VAL A 455 20.11 -9.31 -42.52
N ASP A 456 20.29 -8.70 -41.36
CA ASP A 456 19.69 -7.39 -41.05
C ASP A 456 20.37 -6.33 -41.92
N PRO A 457 19.67 -5.74 -42.92
CA PRO A 457 20.27 -4.76 -43.81
C PRO A 457 20.55 -3.41 -43.12
N LEU A 458 20.14 -3.24 -41.85
CA LEU A 458 20.32 -2.00 -41.08
C LEU A 458 21.68 -1.92 -40.35
N ALA A 459 22.41 -3.03 -40.19
CA ALA A 459 23.62 -3.06 -39.35
C ALA A 459 24.82 -2.29 -39.94
N SER A 460 24.82 -2.02 -41.26
CA SER A 460 25.95 -1.34 -41.93
C SER A 460 25.70 0.13 -42.28
N LEU A 461 24.63 0.75 -41.78
CA LEU A 461 24.29 2.15 -42.11
C LEU A 461 24.05 3.06 -40.89
N THR A 462 24.31 2.61 -39.67
CA THR A 462 24.29 3.46 -38.48
C THR A 462 25.66 4.10 -38.23
N GLU A 463 26.06 5.02 -39.09
CA GLU A 463 26.99 6.10 -38.73
C GLU A 463 26.28 7.45 -38.91
N THR A 464 25.20 7.64 -38.16
CA THR A 464 24.74 8.98 -37.79
C THR A 464 24.59 8.97 -36.28
N GLU A 465 25.38 9.78 -35.57
CA GLU A 465 25.22 9.92 -34.12
C GLU A 465 23.76 10.28 -33.79
N PRO A 466 23.13 9.59 -32.82
CA PRO A 466 21.78 9.92 -32.39
C PRO A 466 21.73 11.34 -31.85
N LEU A 467 20.68 12.10 -32.21
CA LEU A 467 20.51 13.45 -31.68
C LEU A 467 20.19 13.37 -30.17
N PRO A 468 20.70 14.31 -29.34
CA PRO A 468 20.39 14.31 -27.92
C PRO A 468 18.88 14.50 -27.69
N GLY A 469 18.20 13.45 -27.22
CA GLY A 469 16.75 13.43 -26.97
C GLY A 469 16.02 12.19 -27.49
N ASP A 470 16.62 11.43 -28.43
CA ASP A 470 15.98 10.24 -29.01
C ASP A 470 15.79 9.11 -27.96
N ALA A 471 16.68 9.01 -26.96
CA ALA A 471 16.56 8.05 -25.86
C ALA A 471 15.41 8.32 -24.87
N LEU A 472 14.84 9.54 -24.89
CA LEU A 472 13.68 9.92 -24.08
C LEU A 472 12.35 9.57 -24.79
N PHE A 473 12.36 9.44 -26.11
CA PHE A 473 11.17 9.18 -26.92
C PHE A 473 10.80 7.69 -27.02
N SER A 474 11.78 6.79 -26.92
CA SER A 474 11.59 5.35 -27.16
C SER A 474 10.81 4.62 -26.05
N ASN A 475 10.78 5.13 -24.81
CA ASN A 475 10.15 4.45 -23.65
C ASN A 475 9.08 5.29 -22.93
N LEU A 476 8.22 6.02 -23.67
CA LEU A 476 7.14 6.82 -23.07
C LEU A 476 5.78 6.10 -23.00
N ASN A 477 5.73 4.82 -23.38
CA ASN A 477 4.54 3.96 -23.31
C ASN A 477 4.52 3.03 -22.08
N ASP A 478 5.49 3.12 -21.18
CA ASP A 478 5.49 2.30 -19.97
C ASP A 478 4.46 2.85 -18.98
N PHE A 479 3.30 2.21 -18.97
CA PHE A 479 2.42 2.20 -17.83
C PHE A 479 3.14 1.46 -16.70
N GLU A 480 3.93 2.18 -15.91
CA GLU A 480 4.35 1.71 -14.59
C GLU A 480 3.29 2.18 -13.59
N PRO A 481 2.45 1.27 -13.04
CA PRO A 481 1.67 1.60 -11.85
C PRO A 481 2.64 2.03 -10.73
N PRO A 482 2.22 2.92 -9.81
CA PRO A 482 3.08 3.30 -8.70
C PRO A 482 3.45 2.05 -7.89
N ASP A 483 4.74 1.81 -7.72
CA ASP A 483 5.31 0.83 -6.80
C ASP A 483 4.82 1.15 -5.38
N ASN A 484 3.70 0.54 -5.01
CA ASN A 484 3.24 0.36 -3.64
C ASN A 484 3.26 -1.14 -3.28
N GLU A 485 3.99 -1.96 -4.03
CA GLU A 485 4.46 -3.26 -3.55
C GLU A 485 5.59 -2.98 -2.56
N ILE A 486 5.22 -2.83 -1.29
CA ILE A 486 6.07 -3.42 -0.26
C ILE A 486 5.96 -4.91 -0.55
N ASP A 487 7.07 -5.54 -0.93
CA ASP A 487 7.18 -6.98 -1.06
C ASP A 487 6.56 -7.64 0.18
N VAL A 488 5.36 -8.19 -0.01
CA VAL A 488 4.73 -9.14 0.89
C VAL A 488 4.97 -10.50 0.26
N ASP A 489 6.24 -10.88 0.07
CA ASP A 489 6.67 -12.25 -0.20
C ASP A 489 8.20 -12.26 -0.16
N ASP A 490 8.77 -12.56 1.00
CA ASP A 490 10.14 -13.08 1.12
C ASP A 490 10.32 -13.72 2.52
N GLU A 491 9.69 -14.87 2.70
CA GLU A 491 10.23 -15.94 3.52
C GLU A 491 10.44 -17.18 2.64
N GLU A 492 11.69 -17.66 2.63
CA GLU A 492 12.20 -18.92 2.06
C GLU A 492 12.60 -18.95 0.57
N SER A 493 13.89 -18.79 0.28
CA SER A 493 14.75 -19.96 -0.02
C SER A 493 16.22 -19.55 -0.11
N SER A 494 17.07 -20.39 0.45
CA SER A 494 18.52 -20.36 0.35
C SER A 494 18.98 -20.82 -1.03
N ASP A 495 20.08 -20.25 -1.56
CA ASP A 495 21.31 -20.99 -1.86
C ASP A 495 22.33 -20.09 -2.58
N GLU A 496 23.60 -20.25 -2.18
CA GLU A 496 24.79 -19.56 -2.66
C GLU A 496 25.20 -19.96 -4.10
N ALA A 497 25.87 -19.05 -4.83
CA ALA A 497 27.13 -19.36 -5.54
C ALA A 497 27.86 -18.11 -6.09
N ASP A 498 29.02 -17.91 -5.49
CA ASP A 498 30.23 -17.13 -5.78
C ASP A 498 30.73 -16.89 -7.25
N VAL A 499 31.05 -15.60 -7.55
CA VAL A 499 32.23 -14.92 -8.21
C VAL A 499 32.84 -15.36 -9.59
N PRO A 500 33.82 -14.63 -10.23
CA PRO A 500 34.10 -13.18 -10.45
C PRO A 500 34.56 -12.80 -11.91
N THR A 501 34.93 -11.51 -12.12
CA THR A 501 36.10 -10.96 -12.90
C THR A 501 35.77 -10.24 -14.24
N VAL A 502 35.80 -8.90 -14.36
CA VAL A 502 36.89 -7.88 -14.53
C VAL A 502 37.61 -7.88 -15.90
N LEU A 503 37.82 -6.65 -16.44
CA LEU A 503 38.89 -6.12 -17.35
C LEU A 503 38.31 -5.46 -18.63
N THR A 504 38.24 -4.12 -18.78
CA THR A 504 39.25 -3.03 -18.98
C THR A 504 39.62 -2.70 -20.43
N ALA A 505 39.76 -1.37 -20.68
CA ALA A 505 40.58 -0.66 -21.69
C ALA A 505 40.04 -0.58 -23.14
N ALA A 506 40.32 0.43 -23.98
CA ALA A 506 40.84 1.80 -23.89
C ALA A 506 40.81 2.42 -25.32
N VAL A 507 40.52 3.72 -25.43
CA VAL A 507 41.04 4.74 -26.39
C VAL A 507 41.09 4.45 -27.91
N ALA A 508 40.40 5.28 -28.71
CA ALA A 508 40.97 6.11 -29.80
C ALA A 508 39.91 6.99 -30.51
N SER A 509 40.30 8.20 -30.93
CA SER A 509 39.61 9.07 -31.90
C SER A 509 40.65 9.56 -32.94
N PRO A 510 40.27 10.30 -34.00
CA PRO A 510 39.72 9.85 -35.30
C PRO A 510 40.63 10.33 -36.47
N PRO A 511 40.22 10.18 -37.75
CA PRO A 511 40.68 11.09 -38.80
C PRO A 511 39.56 11.89 -39.47
N LEU A 512 39.97 13.07 -39.96
CA LEU A 512 39.23 14.11 -40.67
C LEU A 512 39.03 13.81 -42.17
N ALA A 513 38.15 14.61 -42.78
CA ALA A 513 37.99 14.96 -44.21
C ALA A 513 36.72 14.35 -44.87
N GLU A 514 35.91 15.00 -45.73
CA GLU A 514 36.09 16.15 -46.65
C GLU A 514 34.77 16.92 -46.88
N HIS A 515 34.88 18.16 -47.37
CA HIS A 515 33.78 19.01 -47.87
C HIS A 515 33.17 18.49 -49.20
N PRO A 516 31.87 18.72 -49.46
CA PRO A 516 31.37 18.84 -50.82
C PRO A 516 30.81 20.25 -51.12
N THR A 517 31.59 20.93 -51.96
CA THR A 517 31.28 21.80 -53.10
C THR A 517 29.83 22.22 -53.38
N THR A 518 29.71 23.52 -53.60
CA THR A 518 28.62 24.31 -54.21
C THR A 518 27.94 23.65 -55.41
N ALA A 519 26.62 23.48 -55.35
CA ALA A 519 25.77 23.19 -56.51
C ALA A 519 24.88 24.39 -56.85
N SER A 520 24.99 24.81 -58.11
CA SER A 520 24.33 25.94 -58.77
C SER A 520 22.80 25.86 -58.76
N LEU A 521 22.15 26.98 -58.47
CA LEU A 521 20.72 27.22 -58.64
C LEU A 521 20.36 27.29 -60.14
N SER A 522 19.48 26.41 -60.61
CA SER A 522 18.77 26.57 -61.87
C SER A 522 17.34 27.05 -61.60
N HIS A 523 17.02 28.25 -62.07
CA HIS A 523 15.71 28.86 -62.03
C HIS A 523 14.70 28.12 -62.93
N THR A 524 13.61 27.62 -62.33
CA THR A 524 12.32 27.48 -63.01
C THR A 524 11.24 28.11 -62.12
N GLY A 525 10.47 29.03 -62.71
CA GLY A 525 9.56 29.93 -62.00
C GLY A 525 8.36 29.22 -61.41
N ALA A 526 8.42 28.93 -60.11
CA ALA A 526 7.26 28.66 -59.27
C ALA A 526 7.10 29.82 -58.28
N HIS A 527 5.93 30.47 -58.26
CA HIS A 527 5.58 31.47 -57.25
C HIS A 527 5.66 30.84 -55.85
N LEU A 528 6.71 31.17 -55.10
CA LEU A 528 6.84 30.83 -53.68
C LEU A 528 5.85 31.69 -52.89
N HIS A 529 4.81 31.07 -52.32
CA HIS A 529 3.96 31.70 -51.32
C HIS A 529 4.82 32.14 -50.12
N ALA A 530 4.65 33.38 -49.66
CA ALA A 530 5.46 33.95 -48.57
C ALA A 530 5.41 33.11 -47.29
N GLU A 531 4.27 32.46 -47.00
CA GLU A 531 4.16 31.52 -45.89
C GLU A 531 5.08 30.28 -46.04
N ASN A 532 5.44 29.85 -47.25
CA ASN A 532 6.22 28.62 -47.46
C ASN A 532 7.72 28.88 -47.59
N ILE A 533 8.17 30.12 -47.38
CA ILE A 533 9.58 30.50 -47.37
C ILE A 533 10.17 30.10 -46.00
N ILE A 534 11.11 29.15 -46.02
CA ILE A 534 11.92 28.82 -44.84
C ILE A 534 12.91 29.98 -44.64
N ILE A 535 12.73 30.75 -43.57
CA ILE A 535 13.65 31.81 -43.21
C ILE A 535 14.88 31.16 -42.55
N PRO A 536 16.08 31.27 -43.14
CA PRO A 536 17.29 30.77 -42.49
C PRO A 536 17.57 31.61 -41.24
N LEU A 537 17.61 30.95 -40.09
CA LEU A 537 18.02 31.53 -38.82
C LEU A 537 19.55 31.47 -38.69
N PRO A 538 20.18 32.37 -37.92
CA PRO A 538 21.60 32.28 -37.56
C PRO A 538 22.02 30.90 -37.02
N SER A 539 21.12 30.18 -36.35
CA SER A 539 21.34 28.80 -35.91
C SER A 539 21.39 27.73 -37.02
N THR A 540 20.99 28.07 -38.25
CA THR A 540 20.82 27.13 -39.38
C THR A 540 21.73 27.40 -40.57
N VAL A 541 22.44 28.52 -40.60
CA VAL A 541 23.36 28.88 -41.69
C VAL A 541 24.67 29.45 -41.12
N PRO A 542 25.83 28.79 -41.33
CA PRO A 542 27.11 29.20 -40.73
C PRO A 542 27.60 30.61 -41.10
N GLN A 543 27.09 31.19 -42.19
CA GLN A 543 27.56 32.46 -42.75
C GLN A 543 26.63 33.67 -42.54
N CYS A 544 25.40 33.50 -42.00
CA CYS A 544 24.48 34.64 -41.87
C CYS A 544 24.60 35.35 -40.51
N ALA A 545 25.17 36.56 -40.57
CA ALA A 545 25.03 37.66 -39.61
C ALA A 545 25.34 37.36 -38.11
N LEU A 546 26.63 37.47 -37.75
CA LEU A 546 27.12 37.63 -36.36
C LEU A 546 26.32 38.67 -35.53
N GLN A 547 25.72 39.67 -36.18
CA GLN A 547 24.92 40.74 -35.55
C GLN A 547 23.51 40.29 -35.08
N LEU A 548 22.96 39.22 -35.67
CA LEU A 548 21.63 38.68 -35.32
C LEU A 548 21.70 37.53 -34.30
N ARG A 549 22.91 37.02 -34.05
CA ARG A 549 23.18 35.95 -33.09
C ARG A 549 22.71 36.29 -31.67
N SER A 550 23.01 37.50 -31.19
CA SER A 550 22.61 37.96 -29.85
C SER A 550 21.08 38.09 -29.71
N HIS A 551 20.42 38.52 -30.78
CA HIS A 551 18.96 38.65 -30.82
C HIS A 551 18.27 37.27 -30.85
N GLU A 552 18.80 36.32 -31.64
CA GLU A 552 18.29 34.94 -31.61
C GLU A 552 18.53 34.30 -30.23
N LEU A 553 19.70 34.50 -29.63
CA LEU A 553 20.01 33.98 -28.30
C LEU A 553 19.00 34.46 -27.25
N GLY A 554 18.72 35.77 -27.21
CA GLY A 554 17.71 36.33 -26.29
C GLY A 554 16.30 35.79 -26.54
N LEU A 555 15.94 35.55 -27.81
CA LEU A 555 14.67 34.89 -28.14
C LEU A 555 14.62 33.43 -27.66
N ARG A 556 15.74 32.69 -27.74
CA ARG A 556 15.83 31.32 -27.23
C ARG A 556 15.73 31.29 -25.71
N GLU A 557 16.33 32.22 -24.99
CA GLU A 557 16.20 32.29 -23.53
C GLU A 557 14.75 32.49 -23.09
N CYS A 558 14.07 33.48 -23.68
CA CYS A 558 12.64 33.71 -23.43
C CYS A 558 11.78 32.48 -23.81
N GLN A 559 12.12 31.82 -24.92
CA GLN A 559 11.45 30.60 -25.36
C GLN A 559 11.64 29.46 -24.34
N ALA A 560 12.86 29.26 -23.83
CA ALA A 560 13.15 28.21 -22.85
C ALA A 560 12.46 28.48 -21.50
N ASP A 561 12.46 29.72 -21.01
CA ASP A 561 11.74 30.10 -19.80
C ASP A 561 10.22 29.86 -19.93
N ALA A 562 9.63 30.22 -21.07
CA ALA A 562 8.21 29.96 -21.34
C ALA A 562 7.88 28.46 -21.45
N LEU A 563 8.74 27.67 -22.12
CA LEU A 563 8.56 26.22 -22.27
C LEU A 563 8.66 25.50 -20.92
N LEU A 564 9.62 25.87 -20.06
CA LEU A 564 9.76 25.30 -18.72
C LEU A 564 8.57 25.66 -17.81
N LYS A 565 8.05 26.89 -17.91
CA LYS A 565 6.84 27.29 -17.18
C LYS A 565 5.64 26.43 -17.57
N LEU A 566 5.39 26.28 -18.87
CA LEU A 566 4.30 25.45 -19.39
C LEU A 566 4.49 23.96 -19.03
N LEU A 567 5.73 23.46 -19.04
CA LEU A 567 6.03 22.08 -18.66
C LEU A 567 5.68 21.83 -17.18
N ARG A 568 6.03 22.75 -16.27
CA ARG A 568 5.65 22.69 -14.85
C ARG A 568 4.13 22.71 -14.66
N GLU A 569 3.41 23.57 -15.39
CA GLU A 569 1.94 23.62 -15.35
C GLU A 569 1.30 22.31 -15.80
N ILE A 570 1.81 21.67 -16.86
CA ILE A 570 1.31 20.38 -17.33
C ILE A 570 1.60 19.25 -16.33
N ILE A 571 2.80 19.22 -15.73
CA ILE A 571 3.15 18.25 -14.71
C ILE A 571 2.26 18.41 -13.47
N ALA A 572 2.02 19.64 -13.03
CA ALA A 572 1.12 19.95 -11.91
C ALA A 572 -0.33 19.52 -12.22
N LYS A 573 -0.89 19.91 -13.38
CA LYS A 573 -2.24 19.51 -13.81
C LYS A 573 -2.39 17.99 -13.92
N LYS A 574 -1.37 17.30 -14.44
CA LYS A 574 -1.36 15.83 -14.52
C LYS A 574 -1.36 15.23 -13.10
N SER A 575 -0.51 15.71 -12.20
CA SER A 575 -0.47 15.24 -10.81
C SER A 575 -1.80 15.46 -10.07
N MET A 576 -2.44 16.61 -10.29
CA MET A 576 -3.78 16.94 -9.76
C MET A 576 -4.86 15.98 -10.28
N LEU A 577 -4.89 15.67 -11.58
CA LEU A 577 -5.83 14.70 -12.16
C LEU A 577 -5.64 13.28 -11.60
N TYR A 578 -4.40 12.88 -11.34
CA TYR A 578 -4.10 11.60 -10.67
C TYR A 578 -4.55 11.57 -9.21
N SER A 579 -4.56 12.71 -8.51
CA SER A 579 -5.00 12.79 -7.12
C SER A 579 -6.52 12.87 -6.98
N HIS A 580 -7.20 13.66 -7.82
CA HIS A 580 -8.61 14.04 -7.61
C HIS A 580 -9.58 13.24 -8.48
N THR A 581 -9.29 13.12 -9.78
CA THR A 581 -10.24 12.54 -10.75
C THR A 581 -10.13 11.02 -10.87
N LEU A 582 -8.91 10.46 -10.87
CA LEU A 582 -8.71 9.01 -10.96
C LEU A 582 -8.91 8.27 -9.63
N ARG A 583 -8.67 8.92 -8.49
CA ARG A 583 -8.88 8.31 -7.16
C ARG A 583 -10.33 8.40 -6.68
N GLY A 584 -11.12 9.37 -7.18
CA GLY A 584 -12.53 9.56 -6.79
C GLY A 584 -13.57 8.81 -7.65
N ALA A 585 -13.18 8.18 -8.76
CA ALA A 585 -14.13 7.65 -9.75
C ALA A 585 -14.40 6.14 -9.60
N GLY A 586 -15.65 5.78 -9.29
CA GLY A 586 -16.15 4.40 -9.39
C GLY A 586 -16.11 3.84 -10.82
N ARG A 587 -15.92 2.52 -10.93
CA ARG A 587 -15.54 1.71 -12.12
C ARG A 587 -15.94 2.18 -13.54
N GLN A 588 -15.00 1.86 -14.45
CA GLN A 588 -15.01 1.68 -15.92
C GLN A 588 -15.45 2.82 -16.85
N LEU A 589 -16.53 3.56 -16.59
CA LEU A 589 -17.04 4.55 -17.56
C LEU A 589 -16.33 5.91 -17.51
N ILE A 590 -15.76 6.28 -16.36
CA ILE A 590 -14.96 7.52 -16.20
C ILE A 590 -13.52 7.32 -16.68
N LYS A 591 -13.06 6.06 -16.81
CA LYS A 591 -11.70 5.74 -17.26
C LYS A 591 -11.42 6.24 -18.68
N THR A 592 -12.38 6.25 -19.60
CA THR A 592 -12.12 6.69 -20.98
C THR A 592 -11.83 8.19 -21.07
N ARG A 593 -12.70 9.06 -20.54
CA ARG A 593 -12.50 10.51 -20.63
C ARG A 593 -11.29 11.02 -19.85
N SER A 594 -11.04 10.49 -18.66
CA SER A 594 -9.87 10.86 -17.85
C SER A 594 -8.56 10.28 -18.41
N CYS A 595 -8.58 9.07 -18.97
CA CYS A 595 -7.42 8.55 -19.73
C CYS A 595 -7.15 9.38 -20.98
N ASP A 596 -8.18 9.83 -21.71
CA ASP A 596 -8.01 10.72 -22.88
C ASP A 596 -7.38 12.06 -22.48
N GLN A 597 -7.78 12.62 -21.33
CA GLN A 597 -7.17 13.81 -20.76
C GLN A 597 -5.70 13.57 -20.37
N ILE A 598 -5.38 12.44 -19.72
CA ILE A 598 -4.00 12.08 -19.37
C ILE A 598 -3.15 11.86 -20.62
N ASN A 599 -3.69 11.19 -21.63
CA ASN A 599 -3.02 10.99 -22.91
C ASN A 599 -2.77 12.33 -23.62
N THR A 600 -3.73 13.25 -23.55
CA THR A 600 -3.58 14.62 -24.07
C THR A 600 -2.48 15.38 -23.34
N LEU A 601 -2.44 15.31 -22.01
CA LEU A 601 -1.38 15.94 -21.21
C LEU A 601 -0.02 15.29 -21.41
N ASN A 602 0.05 13.96 -21.55
CA ASN A 602 1.27 13.22 -21.88
C ASN A 602 1.83 13.66 -23.22
N LYS A 603 0.97 13.78 -24.24
CA LYS A 603 1.36 14.26 -25.56
C LYS A 603 1.90 15.69 -25.51
N LYS A 604 1.16 16.60 -24.85
CA LYS A 604 1.62 17.99 -24.67
C LYS A 604 2.93 18.07 -23.88
N ARG A 605 3.12 17.25 -22.85
CA ARG A 605 4.37 17.13 -22.09
C ARG A 605 5.53 16.72 -23.00
N SER A 606 5.35 15.67 -23.82
CA SER A 606 6.38 15.22 -24.77
C SER A 606 6.71 16.30 -25.80
N ASP A 607 5.70 17.00 -26.34
CA ASP A 607 5.88 18.10 -27.30
C ASP A 607 6.70 19.26 -26.68
N LEU A 608 6.43 19.61 -25.41
CA LEU A 608 7.17 20.66 -24.70
C LEU A 608 8.60 20.27 -24.37
N VAL A 609 8.83 19.02 -23.93
CA VAL A 609 10.18 18.48 -23.65
C VAL A 609 11.02 18.50 -24.94
N TYR A 610 10.43 18.07 -26.05
CA TYR A 610 11.08 18.11 -27.36
C TYR A 610 11.42 19.55 -27.80
N ALA A 611 10.47 20.47 -27.67
CA ALA A 611 10.67 21.87 -28.00
C ALA A 611 11.78 22.51 -27.14
N TYR A 612 11.83 22.18 -25.85
CA TYR A 612 12.86 22.65 -24.92
C TYR A 612 14.25 22.09 -25.28
N ALA A 613 14.35 20.79 -25.53
CA ALA A 613 15.61 20.15 -25.92
C ALA A 613 16.20 20.78 -27.19
N ARG A 614 15.36 21.06 -28.19
CA ARG A 614 15.78 21.79 -29.41
C ARG A 614 16.16 23.23 -29.16
N CYS A 615 15.43 23.93 -28.29
CA CYS A 615 15.75 25.30 -27.91
C CYS A 615 17.14 25.36 -27.27
N ARG A 616 17.42 24.45 -26.33
CA ARG A 616 18.72 24.31 -25.68
C ARG A 616 19.84 23.93 -26.65
N HIS A 617 19.60 22.96 -27.55
CA HIS A 617 20.58 22.59 -28.57
C HIS A 617 20.93 23.78 -29.47
N THR A 618 19.91 24.57 -29.85
CA THR A 618 20.13 25.80 -30.63
C THR A 618 20.98 26.82 -29.87
N MET A 619 20.78 26.98 -28.56
CA MET A 619 21.65 27.84 -27.73
C MET A 619 23.10 27.36 -27.75
N MET A 620 23.34 26.04 -27.73
CA MET A 620 24.70 25.47 -27.84
C MET A 620 25.31 25.76 -29.22
N THR A 621 24.54 25.60 -30.31
CA THR A 621 24.97 25.95 -31.67
C THR A 621 25.31 27.43 -31.80
N LEU A 622 24.53 28.30 -31.14
CA LEU A 622 24.76 29.74 -31.06
C LEU A 622 25.89 30.10 -30.08
N LYS A 623 26.61 29.13 -29.49
CA LYS A 623 27.68 29.33 -28.51
C LYS A 623 27.24 30.25 -27.36
N ALA A 624 26.10 29.95 -26.75
CA ALA A 624 25.63 30.60 -25.53
C ALA A 624 26.73 30.61 -24.45
N ASP A 625 26.72 31.62 -23.58
CA ASP A 625 27.67 31.64 -22.48
C ASP A 625 27.37 30.54 -21.45
N ASP A 626 28.37 30.26 -20.62
CA ASP A 626 28.30 29.21 -19.59
C ASP A 626 27.22 29.52 -18.53
N THR A 627 26.88 30.80 -18.35
CA THR A 627 25.84 31.26 -17.42
C THR A 627 24.45 30.83 -17.90
N ILE A 628 24.13 31.02 -19.18
CA ILE A 628 22.86 30.64 -19.80
C ILE A 628 22.72 29.12 -19.83
N LEU A 629 23.80 28.38 -20.14
CA LEU A 629 23.76 26.91 -20.17
C LEU A 629 23.61 26.28 -18.78
N ARG A 630 24.09 26.95 -17.72
CA ARG A 630 23.81 26.55 -16.31
C ARG A 630 22.38 26.87 -15.89
N LYS A 631 21.79 27.94 -16.41
CA LYS A 631 20.38 28.31 -16.18
C LYS A 631 19.43 27.29 -16.84
N PHE A 632 19.71 26.90 -18.09
CA PHE A 632 18.89 25.97 -18.87
C PHE A 632 19.54 24.58 -18.98
N LYS A 633 19.34 23.77 -17.94
CA LYS A 633 19.90 22.42 -17.83
C LYS A 633 19.21 21.43 -18.78
N GLU A 634 19.90 20.33 -19.07
CA GLU A 634 19.30 19.19 -19.75
C GLU A 634 18.25 18.53 -18.86
N LEU A 635 17.10 18.14 -19.43
CA LEU A 635 16.02 17.51 -18.68
C LEU A 635 16.27 16.01 -18.58
N SER A 636 16.24 15.48 -17.36
CA SER A 636 16.27 14.05 -17.09
C SER A 636 14.86 13.46 -17.03
N LYS A 637 14.76 12.12 -17.04
CA LYS A 637 13.49 11.42 -16.81
C LYS A 637 12.87 11.75 -15.44
N ALA A 638 13.70 12.02 -14.42
CA ALA A 638 13.23 12.39 -13.09
C ALA A 638 12.51 13.75 -13.09
N ASP A 639 13.03 14.73 -13.82
CA ASP A 639 12.47 16.11 -13.90
C ASP A 639 11.08 16.16 -14.55
N ILE A 640 10.70 15.10 -15.28
CA ILE A 640 9.47 15.00 -16.08
C ILE A 640 8.45 14.03 -15.43
N LYS A 641 8.83 13.39 -14.31
CA LYS A 641 7.99 12.41 -13.61
C LYS A 641 6.83 13.13 -12.91
N SER A 642 5.62 12.64 -13.17
CA SER A 642 4.40 13.14 -12.54
C SER A 642 4.23 12.40 -11.21
N ASN A 643 4.89 12.86 -10.16
CA ASN A 643 4.77 12.23 -8.86
C ASN A 643 3.55 12.79 -8.12
N THR A 644 2.91 11.97 -7.26
CA THR A 644 1.88 12.51 -6.34
C THR A 644 2.49 13.43 -5.28
N TYR A 645 3.82 13.40 -5.17
CA TYR A 645 4.66 14.33 -4.43
C TYR A 645 5.25 15.32 -5.44
N VAL A 646 4.52 16.39 -5.72
CA VAL A 646 4.89 17.42 -6.70
C VAL A 646 6.30 17.98 -6.41
N HIS A 647 7.07 18.28 -7.46
CA HIS A 647 8.26 19.14 -7.36
C HIS A 647 7.86 20.45 -6.67
N VAL A 648 8.33 20.64 -5.44
CA VAL A 648 7.98 21.83 -4.65
C VAL A 648 8.52 23.05 -5.36
N GLY A 649 7.62 23.87 -5.91
CA GLY A 649 7.99 25.17 -6.44
C GLY A 649 8.27 26.10 -5.28
N ARG A 650 9.33 26.90 -5.36
CA ARG A 650 9.68 27.85 -4.30
C ARG A 650 8.50 28.80 -4.07
N ASP A 651 7.97 28.77 -2.86
CA ASP A 651 6.84 29.60 -2.43
C ASP A 651 7.37 30.93 -1.87
N ASP A 652 7.53 31.91 -2.74
CA ASP A 652 7.71 33.31 -2.36
C ASP A 652 6.35 34.04 -2.33
N GLU A 653 6.31 35.27 -1.80
CA GLU A 653 5.06 36.05 -1.71
C GLU A 653 4.40 36.34 -3.09
N SER A 654 5.11 36.06 -4.19
CA SER A 654 4.61 36.21 -5.56
C SER A 654 4.11 34.90 -6.19
N ALA A 655 4.24 33.78 -5.49
CA ALA A 655 3.86 32.47 -5.98
C ALA A 655 2.35 32.41 -6.32
N PRO A 656 1.97 31.78 -7.46
CA PRO A 656 0.57 31.61 -7.82
C PRO A 656 -0.19 30.87 -6.72
N ALA A 657 -1.43 31.28 -6.45
CA ALA A 657 -2.22 30.74 -5.36
C ALA A 657 -2.46 29.22 -5.47
N ALA A 658 -2.52 28.67 -6.69
CA ALA A 658 -2.57 27.23 -6.94
C ALA A 658 -1.28 26.46 -6.54
N LEU A 659 -0.11 27.10 -6.67
CA LEU A 659 1.17 26.54 -6.20
C LEU A 659 1.24 26.54 -4.67
N GLN A 660 0.80 27.63 -4.03
CA GLN A 660 0.70 27.72 -2.57
C GLN A 660 -0.21 26.62 -1.99
N GLU A 661 -1.37 26.40 -2.61
CA GLU A 661 -2.30 25.36 -2.18
C GLU A 661 -1.71 23.95 -2.38
N SER A 662 -1.02 23.70 -3.49
CA SER A 662 -0.32 22.43 -3.73
C SER A 662 0.77 22.19 -2.68
N ASN A 663 1.58 23.21 -2.39
CA ASN A 663 2.64 23.13 -1.39
C ASN A 663 2.06 22.92 0.02
N ARG A 664 0.93 23.57 0.35
CA ARG A 664 0.21 23.34 1.61
C ARG A 664 -0.19 21.88 1.76
N VAL A 665 -0.90 21.32 0.78
CA VAL A 665 -1.34 19.91 0.83
C VAL A 665 -0.15 18.95 0.96
N LEU A 666 0.91 19.19 0.19
CA LEU A 666 2.11 18.37 0.21
C LEU A 666 2.82 18.43 1.57
N TYR A 667 3.01 19.62 2.11
CA TYR A 667 3.60 19.85 3.43
C TYR A 667 2.78 19.19 4.55
N LEU A 668 1.45 19.33 4.51
CA LEU A 668 0.59 18.72 5.52
C LEU A 668 0.70 17.19 5.50
N LYS A 669 0.65 16.58 4.31
CA LYS A 669 0.75 15.13 4.15
C LYS A 669 2.13 14.59 4.55
N SER A 670 3.22 15.27 4.17
CA SER A 670 4.57 14.86 4.57
C SER A 670 4.78 14.99 6.08
N ARG A 671 4.27 16.06 6.71
CA ARG A 671 4.28 16.21 8.16
C ARG A 671 3.51 15.08 8.86
N ALA A 672 2.32 14.74 8.37
CA ALA A 672 1.54 13.63 8.94
C ALA A 672 2.30 12.29 8.82
N LEU A 673 2.88 12.00 7.66
CA LEU A 673 3.69 10.80 7.43
C LEU A 673 4.89 10.73 8.39
N ALA A 674 5.64 11.83 8.54
CA ALA A 674 6.76 11.91 9.46
C ALA A 674 6.32 11.67 10.92
N SER A 675 5.21 12.28 11.33
CA SER A 675 4.62 12.05 12.67
C SER A 675 4.23 10.58 12.87
N ARG A 676 3.56 9.93 11.89
CA ARG A 676 3.17 8.53 12.00
C ARG A 676 4.36 7.58 12.13
N TRP A 677 5.44 7.80 11.39
CA TRP A 677 6.66 6.98 11.51
C TRP A 677 7.39 7.21 12.83
N ARG A 678 7.41 8.44 13.34
CA ARG A 678 7.97 8.75 14.66
C ARG A 678 7.18 8.07 15.78
N GLU A 679 5.86 8.11 15.69
CA GLU A 679 4.96 7.38 16.57
C GLU A 679 5.22 5.86 16.49
N GLU A 680 5.28 5.30 15.28
CA GLU A 680 5.56 3.86 15.07
C GLU A 680 6.89 3.44 15.72
N LEU A 681 7.95 4.23 15.53
CA LEU A 681 9.26 3.97 16.14
C LEU A 681 9.20 3.97 17.67
N LEU A 682 8.43 4.89 18.26
CA LEU A 682 8.23 4.91 19.70
C LEU A 682 7.41 3.70 20.16
N LEU A 683 6.28 3.43 19.51
CA LEU A 683 5.38 2.33 19.84
C LEU A 683 6.11 0.98 19.84
N VAL A 684 6.92 0.69 18.80
CA VAL A 684 7.67 -0.57 18.70
C VAL A 684 8.64 -0.75 19.87
N LYS A 685 9.25 0.32 20.40
CA LYS A 685 10.12 0.25 21.59
C LYS A 685 9.34 -0.20 22.82
N TYR A 686 8.15 0.36 23.02
CA TYR A 686 7.27 -0.06 24.12
C TYR A 686 6.79 -1.51 23.92
N GLU A 687 6.42 -1.90 22.70
CA GLU A 687 6.01 -3.28 22.37
C GLU A 687 7.11 -4.30 22.70
N MET A 688 8.38 -3.97 22.47
CA MET A 688 9.52 -4.79 22.86
C MET A 688 9.58 -5.00 24.39
N GLU A 689 9.40 -3.94 25.18
CA GLU A 689 9.38 -4.05 26.64
C GLU A 689 8.19 -4.87 27.16
N TRP A 690 7.00 -4.60 26.62
CA TRP A 690 5.77 -5.31 27.00
C TRP A 690 5.86 -6.79 26.67
N THR A 691 6.47 -7.16 25.55
CA THR A 691 6.67 -8.55 25.15
C THR A 691 7.48 -9.33 26.19
N VAL A 692 8.58 -8.74 26.67
CA VAL A 692 9.42 -9.36 27.71
C VAL A 692 8.62 -9.54 29.01
N ARG A 693 7.94 -8.48 29.46
CA ARG A 693 7.13 -8.51 30.68
C ARG A 693 5.99 -9.52 30.59
N TYR A 694 5.35 -9.64 29.42
CA TYR A 694 4.32 -10.64 29.17
C TYR A 694 4.86 -12.06 29.35
N PHE A 695 6.02 -12.38 28.78
CA PHE A 695 6.61 -13.71 28.94
C PHE A 695 7.01 -14.00 30.39
N LYS A 696 7.55 -13.02 31.11
CA LYS A 696 7.85 -13.16 32.55
C LYS A 696 6.58 -13.36 33.39
N HIS A 697 5.56 -12.55 33.16
CA HIS A 697 4.27 -12.70 33.84
C HIS A 697 3.68 -14.09 33.62
N ASN A 698 3.67 -14.58 32.37
CA ASN A 698 3.18 -15.93 32.09
C ASN A 698 4.05 -16.99 32.77
N HIS A 699 5.38 -16.83 32.81
CA HIS A 699 6.25 -17.72 33.58
C HIS A 699 5.81 -17.82 35.04
N ASP A 700 5.61 -16.68 35.71
CA ASP A 700 5.20 -16.62 37.12
C ASP A 700 3.84 -17.28 37.35
N VAL A 701 2.85 -16.99 36.49
CA VAL A 701 1.51 -17.63 36.54
C VAL A 701 1.61 -19.16 36.45
N TRP A 702 2.43 -19.68 35.52
CA TRP A 702 2.61 -21.13 35.39
C TRP A 702 3.40 -21.76 36.54
N VAL A 703 4.30 -21.01 37.19
CA VAL A 703 4.98 -21.45 38.42
C VAL A 703 3.97 -21.56 39.56
N ASP A 704 3.11 -20.56 39.72
CA ASP A 704 2.09 -20.53 40.77
C ASP A 704 1.12 -21.71 40.62
N TRP A 705 0.62 -21.95 39.41
CA TRP A 705 -0.25 -23.12 39.12
C TRP A 705 0.42 -24.46 39.41
N SER A 706 1.75 -24.55 39.36
CA SER A 706 2.49 -25.79 39.66
C SER A 706 2.49 -26.16 41.16
N SER A 707 2.11 -25.22 42.03
CA SER A 707 2.16 -25.41 43.49
C SER A 707 1.05 -26.33 44.00
N ASP A 708 -0.17 -26.19 43.48
CA ASP A 708 -1.39 -26.86 43.97
C ASP A 708 -1.99 -27.89 42.98
N SER A 709 -1.15 -28.44 42.09
CA SER A 709 -1.57 -29.35 41.02
C SER A 709 -1.17 -30.81 41.26
N SER A 710 -1.85 -31.74 40.57
CA SER A 710 -1.46 -33.16 40.53
C SER A 710 -0.04 -33.34 39.97
N PRO A 711 0.64 -34.49 40.18
CA PRO A 711 1.99 -34.69 39.64
C PRO A 711 2.11 -34.46 38.12
N GLY A 712 1.09 -34.85 37.34
CA GLY A 712 1.05 -34.67 35.90
C GLY A 712 0.91 -33.21 35.49
N ALA A 713 -0.10 -32.52 36.05
CA ALA A 713 -0.31 -31.10 35.79
C ALA A 713 0.84 -30.23 36.31
N LYS A 714 1.46 -30.60 37.44
CA LYS A 714 2.67 -29.94 37.95
C LYS A 714 3.84 -30.07 36.97
N ALA A 715 4.04 -31.24 36.38
CA ALA A 715 5.07 -31.41 35.35
C ALA A 715 4.77 -30.59 34.09
N TYR A 716 3.51 -30.56 33.65
CA TYR A 716 3.05 -29.74 32.54
C TYR A 716 3.27 -28.25 32.79
N ALA A 717 2.83 -27.75 33.95
CA ALA A 717 2.92 -26.34 34.34
C ALA A 717 4.37 -25.89 34.42
N ARG A 718 5.26 -26.70 35.02
CA ARG A 718 6.70 -26.42 35.04
C ARG A 718 7.33 -26.37 33.64
N ARG A 719 6.90 -27.25 32.74
CA ARG A 719 7.35 -27.22 31.34
C ARG A 719 6.90 -25.92 30.65
N LYS A 720 5.67 -25.47 30.89
CA LYS A 720 5.17 -24.19 30.36
C LYS A 720 5.91 -22.99 30.95
N ALA A 721 6.13 -22.97 32.26
CA ALA A 721 6.94 -21.95 32.91
C ALA A 721 8.34 -21.86 32.29
N ALA A 722 9.01 -23.00 32.06
CA ALA A 722 10.33 -23.03 31.42
C ALA A 722 10.30 -22.48 29.97
N GLN A 723 9.25 -22.81 29.19
CA GLN A 723 9.09 -22.28 27.83
C GLN A 723 8.95 -20.75 27.83
N TYR A 724 8.12 -20.19 28.70
CA TYR A 724 7.95 -18.73 28.79
C TYR A 724 9.22 -18.02 29.27
N LEU A 725 9.96 -18.62 30.23
CA LEU A 725 11.25 -18.07 30.67
C LEU A 725 12.26 -18.03 29.51
N GLN A 726 12.34 -19.10 28.72
CA GLN A 726 13.20 -19.14 27.55
C GLN A 726 12.82 -18.06 26.53
N GLN A 727 11.52 -17.87 26.27
CA GLN A 727 11.03 -16.81 25.38
C GLN A 727 11.41 -15.41 25.90
N ALA A 728 11.28 -15.17 27.21
CA ALA A 728 11.69 -13.92 27.84
C ALA A 728 13.20 -13.66 27.65
N GLN A 729 14.04 -14.66 27.90
CA GLN A 729 15.50 -14.56 27.75
C GLN A 729 15.92 -14.29 26.30
N VAL A 730 15.29 -14.96 25.33
CA VAL A 730 15.52 -14.71 23.90
C VAL A 730 15.10 -13.29 23.53
N ALA A 731 13.92 -12.85 23.95
CA ALA A 731 13.42 -11.51 23.70
C ALA A 731 14.38 -10.43 24.26
N GLU A 732 14.81 -10.58 25.52
CA GLU A 732 15.78 -9.66 26.13
C GLU A 732 17.11 -9.64 25.39
N GLY A 733 17.65 -10.82 25.06
CA GLY A 733 18.91 -10.95 24.33
C GLY A 733 18.89 -10.30 22.95
N GLU A 734 17.79 -10.43 22.21
CA GLU A 734 17.61 -9.79 20.91
C GLU A 734 17.37 -8.28 21.03
N PHE A 735 16.49 -7.84 21.93
CA PHE A 735 16.13 -6.42 22.06
C PHE A 735 17.26 -5.55 22.62
N ILE A 736 18.14 -6.08 23.48
CA ILE A 736 19.32 -5.35 23.99
C ILE A 736 20.24 -4.87 22.85
N LYS A 737 20.32 -5.61 21.74
CA LYS A 737 21.14 -5.23 20.57
C LYS A 737 20.68 -3.88 19.98
N TYR A 738 19.39 -3.61 20.03
CA TYR A 738 18.77 -2.39 19.50
C TYR A 738 18.79 -1.24 20.51
N ASN A 739 18.76 -1.54 21.82
CA ASN A 739 18.92 -0.54 22.88
C ASN A 739 20.37 -0.04 23.03
N ARG A 740 21.39 -0.89 22.81
CA ARG A 740 22.81 -0.47 22.87
C ARG A 740 23.24 0.39 21.68
N ALA A 741 22.61 0.25 20.51
CA ALA A 741 22.88 1.10 19.35
C ALA A 741 22.55 2.59 19.57
N GLN A 742 21.78 2.93 20.61
CA GLN A 742 21.48 4.32 20.98
C GLN A 742 22.59 5.00 21.80
N LEU A 743 23.43 4.25 22.53
CA LEU A 743 24.51 4.85 23.33
C LEU A 743 25.65 5.42 22.46
N HIS A 744 25.75 5.03 21.19
CA HIS A 744 26.75 5.54 20.24
C HIS A 744 26.24 6.67 19.32
N LEU A 745 24.95 7.04 19.42
CA LEU A 745 24.36 8.15 18.67
C LEU A 745 24.00 9.35 19.56
N VAL A 746 24.28 9.26 20.87
CA VAL A 746 24.09 10.34 21.87
C VAL A 746 25.43 10.74 22.54
N THR A 747 26.55 10.18 22.07
CA THR A 747 27.92 10.68 22.30
C THR A 747 28.46 11.24 21.01
#